data_AF-A0A6G1JHZ1-F1
#
_entry.id   AF-A0A6G1JHZ1-F1
#
_cell.length_a   1.000
_cell.length_b   1.000
_cell.length_c   1.000
_cell.angle_alpha   90.00
_cell.angle_beta   90.00
_cell.angle_gamma   90.00
#
_symmetry.space_group_name_H-M   'P 1'
#
loop_
_entity.id
_entity.type
_entity.pdbx_description
1 polymer ?
#
loop_
_entity_poly.entity_id
_entity_poly.type
_entity_poly.pdbx_seq_one_letter_code
_entity_poly.pdbx_strand_id
1 'polypeptide(L)'
;MAALNTLPNELLSLVASNLERPKDLVSLALSNRRLHEFTKLDGWKAFLKGRFRLTGLDSDARNAVHGLATLHSNWNRKGFVARYLEPSSENISINTWARRRWEGATVQTMGYRPSIDSYEEVEGAWTDRREVLAWSAGTQIALRITETGSKAARAWQEYQESEEPRERKGYVLDQFMHQNWWYTYTIPESIEGRDDITALELLRPHQKADSFEHIAYGTASGDLSLLSASPTLRSSKMAAYDTGERAVSSISISSANDPLMAATLGDSSLSLYTVVKHNQSELPCGSLSEVTPMAGLPTGRIWSCKFVADDKVAVGLGISHAPVHVYEITPSGFLSEPLRKFSLGMEIWDATTDISRMMRRSTSVYPVLPLPSDSHGGSDTSGLFLSGCYDGIVRLHDMRSPRNFESLFWDVTNDSSIYSLACHGLERFVVGSSMHSMLKVFDLRFPGSNAYHSIPVVARSRPKRQDCTYNAVVTDVPTASTRISGGWNLFLNPRNPNPQIGNRQQHNRRPREYREDSPVYSLSIPSSTSPNIYAGLEGAVQNLTFLSVTDQYPDPLLSQAITRFPDTNNIDIKTSYNPSDDVLNLGMYEQGNEDALGMQLLVQDGVRSGLVKNKERKDFARHRGLDDRWKDPTEDGERWVRGQEPQGNVRRGGWRGGGRGRGRARGRGRG
;
A
#
# COMPACT_ATOMS: atom_id res chain seq x y z
N MET A 1 39.20 -23.26 26.07
CA MET A 1 38.19 -22.61 25.21
C MET A 1 36.85 -22.67 25.93
N ALA A 2 36.18 -21.54 26.14
CA ALA A 2 34.83 -21.54 26.69
C ALA A 2 33.86 -22.14 25.66
N ALA A 3 33.15 -23.20 26.02
CA ALA A 3 32.17 -23.81 25.14
C ALA A 3 30.87 -22.99 25.17
N LEU A 4 30.17 -22.86 24.03
CA LEU A 4 28.99 -21.99 23.91
C LEU A 4 27.87 -22.36 24.93
N ASN A 5 27.76 -23.65 25.27
CA ASN A 5 26.85 -24.18 26.27
C ASN A 5 27.26 -23.87 27.72
N THR A 6 28.37 -23.18 27.97
CA THR A 6 28.78 -22.72 29.30
C THR A 6 28.46 -21.25 29.55
N LEU A 7 28.11 -20.50 28.49
CA LEU A 7 27.81 -19.08 28.56
C LEU A 7 26.53 -18.81 29.39
N PRO A 8 26.49 -17.72 30.18
CA PRO A 8 25.27 -17.21 30.79
C PRO A 8 24.18 -16.88 29.76
N ASN A 9 22.91 -16.92 30.18
CA ASN A 9 21.77 -16.70 29.29
C ASN A 9 21.74 -15.29 28.70
N GLU A 10 22.34 -14.31 29.38
CA GLU A 10 22.48 -12.93 28.92
C GLU A 10 23.39 -12.88 27.68
N LEU A 11 24.52 -13.59 27.71
CA LEU A 11 25.43 -13.68 26.55
C LEU A 11 24.81 -14.50 25.42
N LEU A 12 24.09 -15.58 25.73
CA LEU A 12 23.35 -16.34 24.72
C LEU A 12 22.25 -15.51 24.06
N SER A 13 21.60 -14.62 24.83
CA SER A 13 20.60 -13.67 24.29
C SER A 13 21.23 -12.65 23.36
N LEU A 14 22.42 -12.14 23.69
CA LEU A 14 23.18 -11.26 22.79
C LEU A 14 23.64 -11.99 21.51
N VAL A 15 23.99 -13.27 21.59
CA VAL A 15 24.29 -14.06 20.38
C VAL A 15 23.03 -14.25 19.55
N ALA A 16 21.93 -14.68 20.17
CA ALA A 16 20.66 -14.93 19.49
C ALA A 16 20.07 -13.67 18.83
N SER A 17 20.25 -12.50 19.44
CA SER A 17 19.77 -11.21 18.90
C SER A 17 20.51 -10.76 17.64
N ASN A 18 21.71 -11.28 17.39
CA ASN A 18 22.54 -10.96 16.23
C ASN A 18 22.51 -12.05 15.15
N LEU A 19 21.74 -13.12 15.32
CA LEU A 19 21.56 -14.13 14.28
C LEU A 19 20.76 -13.56 13.11
N GLU A 20 21.10 -13.98 11.89
CA GLU A 20 20.44 -13.46 10.69
C GLU A 20 19.15 -14.22 10.36
N ARG A 21 19.15 -15.56 10.54
CA ARG A 21 18.05 -16.42 10.10
C ARG A 21 17.46 -17.24 11.26
N PRO A 22 16.14 -17.50 11.24
CA PRO A 22 15.50 -18.42 12.18
C PRO A 22 16.13 -19.82 12.19
N LYS A 23 16.64 -20.27 11.04
CA LYS A 23 17.32 -21.57 10.90
C LYS A 23 18.61 -21.64 11.74
N ASP A 24 19.30 -20.51 11.93
CA ASP A 24 20.53 -20.47 12.72
C ASP A 24 20.21 -20.70 14.19
N LEU A 25 19.11 -20.11 14.67
CA LEU A 25 18.60 -20.34 16.02
C LEU A 25 18.13 -21.78 16.23
N VAL A 26 17.47 -22.37 15.23
CA VAL A 26 17.11 -23.80 15.27
C VAL A 26 18.37 -24.68 15.29
N SER A 27 19.38 -24.35 14.49
CA SER A 27 20.66 -25.09 14.48
C SER A 27 21.39 -24.99 15.81
N LEU A 28 21.35 -23.81 16.45
CA LEU A 28 21.84 -23.59 17.81
C LEU A 28 21.11 -24.49 18.81
N ALA A 29 19.78 -24.54 18.76
CA ALA A 29 18.96 -25.38 19.62
C ALA A 29 19.25 -26.88 19.45
N LEU A 30 19.55 -27.32 18.23
CA LEU A 30 19.85 -28.73 17.93
C LEU A 30 21.24 -29.17 18.39
N SER A 31 22.15 -28.24 18.70
CA SER A 31 23.53 -28.56 19.06
C SER A 31 23.70 -29.12 20.49
N ASN A 32 22.85 -28.71 21.44
CA ASN A 32 22.95 -29.13 22.85
C ASN A 32 21.60 -28.98 23.58
N ARG A 33 21.31 -29.88 24.54
CA ARG A 33 20.10 -29.81 25.40
C ARG A 33 19.96 -28.47 26.14
N ARG A 34 21.04 -27.90 26.69
CA ARG A 34 20.98 -26.59 27.36
C ARG A 34 20.60 -25.47 26.39
N LEU A 35 21.17 -25.49 25.19
CA LEU A 35 20.87 -24.50 24.15
C LEU A 35 19.46 -24.67 23.59
N HIS A 36 18.95 -25.90 23.56
CA HIS A 36 17.55 -26.19 23.27
C HIS A 36 16.60 -25.52 24.27
N GLU A 37 16.84 -25.73 25.58
CA GLU A 37 16.03 -25.11 26.64
C GLU A 37 16.12 -23.58 26.62
N PHE A 38 17.34 -23.03 26.45
CA PHE A 38 17.52 -21.59 26.26
C PHE A 38 16.72 -21.07 25.06
N THR A 39 16.78 -21.76 23.91
CA THR A 39 16.08 -21.33 22.71
C THR A 39 14.57 -21.33 22.90
N LYS A 40 14.05 -22.36 23.58
CA LYS A 40 12.63 -22.51 23.90
C LYS A 40 12.13 -21.41 24.84
N LEU A 41 12.93 -21.02 25.83
CA LEU A 41 12.54 -20.04 26.84
C LEU A 41 12.76 -18.59 26.37
N ASP A 42 13.95 -18.27 25.87
CA ASP A 42 14.36 -16.88 25.60
C ASP A 42 14.99 -16.63 24.23
N GLY A 43 15.55 -17.66 23.57
CA GLY A 43 16.24 -17.46 22.29
C GLY A 43 15.37 -16.85 21.19
N TRP A 44 14.10 -17.27 21.07
CA TRP A 44 13.16 -16.67 20.11
C TRP A 44 12.83 -15.21 20.44
N LYS A 45 12.72 -14.86 21.73
CA LYS A 45 12.47 -13.48 22.18
C LYS A 45 13.66 -12.58 21.85
N ALA A 46 14.86 -13.05 22.13
CA ALA A 46 16.10 -12.34 21.83
C ALA A 46 16.26 -12.12 20.32
N PHE A 47 15.97 -13.14 19.51
CA PHE A 47 15.98 -13.03 18.04
C PHE A 47 14.95 -12.01 17.54
N LEU A 48 13.72 -12.05 18.04
CA LEU A 48 12.65 -11.12 17.65
C LEU A 48 13.04 -9.66 17.95
N LYS A 49 13.52 -9.39 19.17
CA LYS A 49 13.94 -8.05 19.61
C LYS A 49 15.17 -7.56 18.84
N GLY A 50 16.16 -8.44 18.62
CA GLY A 50 17.38 -8.08 17.93
C GLY A 50 17.19 -7.83 16.43
N ARG A 51 16.58 -8.79 15.73
CA ARG A 51 16.48 -8.77 14.27
C ARG A 51 15.34 -7.90 13.75
N PHE A 52 14.20 -7.88 14.44
CA PHE A 52 12.99 -7.19 13.97
C PHE A 52 12.62 -5.97 14.82
N ARG A 53 13.29 -5.74 15.96
CA ARG A 53 12.99 -4.65 16.90
C ARG A 53 11.55 -4.63 17.41
N LEU A 54 10.90 -5.79 17.41
CA LEU A 54 9.53 -5.93 17.91
C LEU A 54 9.55 -6.31 19.38
N THR A 55 8.76 -5.59 20.18
CA THR A 55 8.55 -5.81 21.61
C THR A 55 7.09 -6.16 21.89
N GLY A 56 6.81 -6.77 23.05
CA GLY A 56 5.43 -7.08 23.48
C GLY A 56 4.91 -8.45 23.04
N LEU A 57 5.63 -9.18 22.19
CA LEU A 57 5.27 -10.53 21.71
C LEU A 57 6.15 -11.63 22.34
N ASP A 58 6.63 -11.42 23.56
CA ASP A 58 7.60 -12.31 24.20
C ASP A 58 7.06 -13.74 24.43
N SER A 59 5.78 -13.87 24.76
CA SER A 59 5.11 -15.17 24.94
C SER A 59 4.87 -15.91 23.62
N ASP A 60 4.77 -15.18 22.51
CA ASP A 60 4.42 -15.70 21.18
C ASP A 60 5.54 -15.49 20.15
N ALA A 61 6.78 -15.27 20.63
CA ALA A 61 7.89 -14.81 19.80
C ALA A 61 8.19 -15.78 18.65
N ARG A 62 7.96 -17.08 18.84
CA ARG A 62 8.17 -18.10 17.80
C ARG A 62 7.20 -17.93 16.62
N ASN A 63 5.92 -17.70 16.89
CA ASN A 63 4.92 -17.50 15.84
C ASN A 63 5.11 -16.16 15.16
N ALA A 64 5.47 -15.11 15.91
CA ALA A 64 5.83 -13.82 15.36
C ALA A 64 7.03 -13.92 14.39
N VAL A 65 8.10 -14.61 14.79
CA VAL A 65 9.26 -14.84 13.92
C VAL A 65 8.90 -15.66 12.70
N HIS A 66 8.02 -16.67 12.83
CA HIS A 66 7.53 -17.45 11.69
C HIS A 66 6.76 -16.55 10.71
N GLY A 67 5.77 -15.80 11.16
CA GLY A 67 4.99 -14.89 10.31
C GLY A 67 5.87 -13.86 9.61
N LEU A 68 6.79 -13.21 10.33
CA LEU A 68 7.73 -12.24 9.75
C LEU A 68 8.64 -12.89 8.71
N ALA A 69 9.23 -14.05 9.01
CA ALA A 69 10.09 -14.75 8.06
C ALA A 69 9.33 -15.15 6.78
N THR A 70 8.08 -15.60 6.93
CA THR A 70 7.19 -15.90 5.81
C THR A 70 6.85 -14.63 5.02
N LEU A 71 6.52 -13.51 5.69
CA LEU A 71 6.27 -12.22 5.05
C LEU A 71 7.48 -11.73 4.24
N HIS A 72 8.69 -11.73 4.82
CA HIS A 72 9.92 -11.35 4.12
C HIS A 72 10.21 -12.27 2.93
N SER A 73 9.98 -13.58 3.08
CA SER A 73 10.09 -14.55 2.00
C SER A 73 9.11 -14.24 0.87
N ASN A 74 7.84 -13.94 1.19
CA ASN A 74 6.80 -13.61 0.23
C ASN A 74 7.11 -12.30 -0.52
N TRP A 75 7.67 -11.30 0.15
CA TRP A 75 8.17 -10.09 -0.49
C TRP A 75 9.29 -10.38 -1.50
N ASN A 76 10.29 -11.16 -1.09
CA ASN A 76 11.41 -11.52 -1.97
C ASN A 76 10.94 -12.36 -3.17
N ARG A 77 10.01 -13.30 -2.94
CA ARG A 77 9.41 -14.15 -3.96
C ARG A 77 8.34 -13.47 -4.78
N LYS A 78 7.91 -12.27 -4.38
CA LYS A 78 6.77 -11.54 -4.97
C LYS A 78 5.50 -12.40 -4.92
N GLY A 79 5.33 -13.16 -3.85
CA GLY A 79 4.18 -14.01 -3.58
C GLY A 79 3.11 -13.22 -2.87
N PHE A 80 2.00 -12.96 -3.57
CA PHE A 80 0.84 -12.28 -3.00
C PHE A 80 -0.43 -12.63 -3.77
N VAL A 81 -1.57 -12.52 -3.12
CA VAL A 81 -2.90 -12.62 -3.75
C VAL A 81 -3.51 -11.23 -3.83
N ALA A 82 -4.10 -10.89 -4.98
CA ALA A 82 -4.69 -9.58 -5.23
C ALA A 82 -6.22 -9.68 -5.37
N ARG A 83 -6.97 -8.74 -4.79
CA ARG A 83 -8.44 -8.65 -4.86
C ARG A 83 -8.92 -7.20 -4.89
N TYR A 84 -10.06 -6.96 -5.51
CA TYR A 84 -10.79 -5.71 -5.27
C TYR A 84 -11.49 -5.75 -3.91
N LEU A 85 -11.48 -4.62 -3.20
CA LEU A 85 -12.24 -4.43 -1.98
C LEU A 85 -13.52 -3.67 -2.28
N GLU A 86 -14.64 -4.23 -1.84
CA GLU A 86 -15.94 -3.58 -1.86
C GLU A 86 -16.62 -3.80 -0.51
N PRO A 87 -17.36 -2.79 0.01
CA PRO A 87 -18.17 -2.99 1.19
C PRO A 87 -19.16 -4.13 1.00
N SER A 88 -19.37 -4.93 2.04
CA SER A 88 -20.30 -6.06 1.96
C SER A 88 -21.74 -5.59 1.72
N SER A 89 -22.61 -6.53 1.32
CA SER A 89 -24.07 -6.26 1.26
C SER A 89 -24.67 -5.94 2.63
N GLU A 90 -23.98 -6.31 3.72
CA GLU A 90 -24.41 -6.14 5.11
C GLU A 90 -23.64 -5.01 5.79
N ASN A 91 -23.61 -3.85 5.16
CA ASN A 91 -22.92 -2.67 5.64
C ASN A 91 -23.82 -1.82 6.56
N ILE A 92 -23.23 -1.14 7.54
CA ILE A 92 -23.94 -0.29 8.51
C ILE A 92 -23.68 1.19 8.19
N SER A 93 -24.74 1.96 7.98
CA SER A 93 -24.64 3.41 7.80
C SER A 93 -24.27 4.09 9.11
N ILE A 94 -23.17 4.84 9.18
CA ILE A 94 -22.78 5.61 10.37
C ILE A 94 -23.74 6.79 10.62
N ASN A 95 -24.38 7.30 9.57
CA ASN A 95 -25.37 8.38 9.68
C ASN A 95 -26.60 7.97 10.48
N THR A 96 -27.06 6.72 10.33
CA THR A 96 -28.33 6.25 10.89
C THR A 96 -28.20 5.01 11.79
N TRP A 97 -27.03 4.39 11.80
CA TRP A 97 -26.73 3.09 12.42
C TRP A 97 -27.63 1.95 11.93
N ALA A 98 -28.30 2.15 10.79
CA ALA A 98 -29.12 1.16 10.13
C ALA A 98 -28.31 0.40 9.07
N ARG A 99 -28.70 -0.85 8.81
CA ARG A 99 -28.13 -1.62 7.70
C ARG A 99 -28.52 -1.00 6.38
N ARG A 100 -27.54 -0.82 5.51
CA ARG A 100 -27.74 -0.28 4.18
C ARG A 100 -26.88 -1.05 3.20
N ARG A 101 -27.46 -1.39 2.05
CA ARG A 101 -26.70 -1.95 0.95
C ARG A 101 -25.78 -0.87 0.40
N TRP A 102 -24.53 -1.23 0.13
CA TRP A 102 -23.62 -0.37 -0.60
C TRP A 102 -24.13 -0.14 -2.03
N GLU A 103 -24.38 1.12 -2.37
CA GLU A 103 -24.87 1.53 -3.70
C GLU A 103 -23.74 2.07 -4.59
N GLY A 104 -22.54 2.31 -4.04
CA GLY A 104 -21.41 2.91 -4.74
C GLY A 104 -21.67 4.37 -5.14
N ALA A 105 -20.62 5.09 -5.54
CA ALA A 105 -20.78 6.40 -6.17
C ALA A 105 -21.34 6.20 -7.58
N THR A 106 -22.52 6.76 -7.88
CA THR A 106 -23.30 6.41 -9.09
C THR A 106 -23.35 7.54 -10.13
N VAL A 107 -22.99 8.77 -9.76
CA VAL A 107 -23.35 9.97 -10.54
C VAL A 107 -22.15 10.60 -11.27
N GLN A 108 -20.92 10.19 -10.98
CA GLN A 108 -19.74 10.82 -11.58
C GLN A 108 -19.40 10.32 -12.99
N THR A 109 -18.94 11.26 -13.84
CA THR A 109 -18.51 10.99 -15.24
C THR A 109 -17.16 10.26 -15.31
N MET A 110 -16.29 10.54 -14.34
CA MET A 110 -15.04 9.83 -14.02
C MET A 110 -15.25 9.09 -12.68
N GLY A 111 -14.55 7.98 -12.43
CA GLY A 111 -14.64 7.32 -11.12
C GLY A 111 -14.06 8.18 -10.00
N TYR A 112 -14.43 7.89 -8.75
CA TYR A 112 -13.89 8.60 -7.58
C TYR A 112 -12.38 8.36 -7.41
N ARG A 113 -11.69 9.31 -6.77
CA ARG A 113 -10.28 9.19 -6.38
C ARG A 113 -10.18 8.83 -4.90
N PRO A 114 -9.88 7.58 -4.53
CA PRO A 114 -9.84 7.19 -3.13
C PRO A 114 -8.64 7.80 -2.41
N SER A 115 -8.89 8.46 -1.28
CA SER A 115 -7.90 8.70 -0.23
C SER A 115 -8.03 7.58 0.79
N ILE A 116 -6.96 6.81 0.99
CA ILE A 116 -6.96 5.62 1.85
C ILE A 116 -6.03 5.85 3.04
N ASP A 117 -6.47 5.49 4.23
CA ASP A 117 -5.60 5.31 5.38
C ASP A 117 -5.98 4.07 6.17
N SER A 118 -5.00 3.48 6.85
CA SER A 118 -5.18 2.25 7.63
C SER A 118 -4.17 2.17 8.76
N TYR A 119 -4.55 1.45 9.81
CA TYR A 119 -3.64 1.07 10.88
C TYR A 119 -3.96 -0.35 11.37
N GLU A 120 -3.00 -0.98 12.03
CA GLU A 120 -3.17 -2.30 12.64
C GLU A 120 -2.60 -2.31 14.05
N GLU A 121 -3.32 -2.96 14.96
CA GLU A 121 -2.93 -3.24 16.33
C GLU A 121 -2.72 -4.75 16.52
N VAL A 122 -1.73 -5.11 17.32
CA VAL A 122 -1.51 -6.50 17.74
C VAL A 122 -1.95 -6.63 19.20
N GLU A 123 -2.96 -7.46 19.44
CA GLU A 123 -3.60 -7.67 20.75
C GLU A 123 -3.11 -8.98 21.39
N GLY A 124 -1.94 -8.93 22.02
CA GLY A 124 -1.40 -10.05 22.80
C GLY A 124 -0.63 -11.09 21.98
N ALA A 125 -1.29 -11.87 21.13
CA ALA A 125 -0.63 -12.89 20.28
C ALA A 125 -0.38 -12.37 18.85
N TRP A 126 0.57 -12.96 18.12
CA TRP A 126 0.89 -12.58 16.73
C TRP A 126 -0.33 -12.64 15.80
N THR A 127 -1.19 -13.63 16.03
CA THR A 127 -2.40 -13.88 15.25
C THR A 127 -3.58 -12.99 15.65
N ASP A 128 -3.52 -12.37 16.83
CA ASP A 128 -4.61 -11.60 17.40
C ASP A 128 -4.38 -10.14 16.99
N ARG A 129 -5.02 -9.73 15.89
CA ARG A 129 -4.84 -8.41 15.32
C ARG A 129 -6.17 -7.72 15.11
N ARG A 130 -6.11 -6.40 15.14
CA ARG A 130 -7.21 -5.51 14.82
C ARG A 130 -6.74 -4.52 13.77
N GLU A 131 -7.22 -4.69 12.55
CA GLU A 131 -6.94 -3.78 11.44
C GLU A 131 -8.13 -2.85 11.23
N VAL A 132 -7.87 -1.56 11.03
CA VAL A 132 -8.88 -0.59 10.63
C VAL A 132 -8.43 0.07 9.34
N LEU A 133 -9.30 0.01 8.34
CA LEU A 133 -9.10 0.54 7.00
C LEU A 133 -10.22 1.53 6.69
N ALA A 134 -9.89 2.75 6.29
CA ALA A 134 -10.86 3.71 5.81
C ALA A 134 -10.45 4.27 4.46
N TRP A 135 -11.44 4.55 3.62
CA TRP A 135 -11.19 5.26 2.37
C TRP A 135 -12.38 6.11 1.92
N SER A 136 -12.08 7.12 1.11
CA SER A 136 -13.10 7.94 0.45
C SER A 136 -13.58 7.35 -0.87
N ALA A 137 -14.87 7.48 -1.13
CA ALA A 137 -15.53 7.15 -2.38
C ALA A 137 -16.46 8.30 -2.80
N GLY A 138 -15.89 9.36 -3.37
CA GLY A 138 -16.59 10.61 -3.66
C GLY A 138 -16.91 11.34 -2.34
N THR A 139 -18.19 11.50 -2.03
CA THR A 139 -18.66 12.13 -0.78
C THR A 139 -18.93 11.12 0.36
N GLN A 140 -18.56 9.86 0.14
CA GLN A 140 -18.76 8.76 1.09
C GLN A 140 -17.44 8.31 1.69
N ILE A 141 -17.47 7.85 2.94
CA ILE A 141 -16.36 7.16 3.61
C ILE A 141 -16.79 5.71 3.82
N ALA A 142 -15.97 4.77 3.38
CA ALA A 142 -16.08 3.37 3.74
C ALA A 142 -15.06 3.06 4.84
N LEU A 143 -15.51 2.40 5.90
CA LEU A 143 -14.72 1.97 7.04
C LEU A 143 -14.86 0.46 7.20
N ARG A 144 -13.74 -0.24 7.23
CA ARG A 144 -13.65 -1.66 7.55
C ARG A 144 -12.88 -1.85 8.84
N ILE A 145 -13.43 -2.64 9.74
CA ILE A 145 -12.72 -3.13 10.92
C ILE A 145 -12.57 -4.64 10.75
N THR A 146 -11.36 -5.15 10.88
CA THR A 146 -11.02 -6.55 10.74
C THR A 146 -10.39 -7.04 12.04
N GLU A 147 -10.98 -8.07 12.66
CA GLU A 147 -10.39 -8.75 13.81
C GLU A 147 -9.95 -10.18 13.43
N THR A 148 -8.79 -10.58 13.91
CA THR A 148 -8.17 -11.88 13.60
C THR A 148 -7.87 -12.69 14.87
N GLY A 149 -7.46 -13.95 14.69
CA GLY A 149 -6.96 -14.78 15.79
C GLY A 149 -8.05 -15.26 16.75
N SER A 150 -7.84 -15.15 18.05
CA SER A 150 -8.71 -15.72 19.09
C SER A 150 -10.14 -15.17 19.07
N LYS A 151 -10.33 -13.89 18.70
CA LYS A 151 -11.66 -13.29 18.53
C LYS A 151 -12.38 -13.90 17.32
N ALA A 152 -11.72 -13.94 16.17
CA ALA A 152 -12.26 -14.52 14.95
C ALA A 152 -12.56 -16.03 15.09
N ALA A 153 -11.69 -16.77 15.79
CA ALA A 153 -11.89 -18.19 16.09
C ALA A 153 -13.15 -18.45 16.92
N ARG A 154 -13.40 -17.64 17.96
CA ARG A 154 -14.63 -17.72 18.75
C ARG A 154 -15.87 -17.40 17.93
N ALA A 155 -15.82 -16.33 17.14
CA ALA A 155 -16.90 -15.97 16.23
C ALA A 155 -17.22 -17.10 15.23
N TRP A 156 -16.21 -17.81 14.76
CA TRP A 156 -16.39 -18.98 13.89
C TRP A 156 -17.00 -20.18 14.61
N GLN A 157 -16.59 -20.49 15.84
CA GLN A 157 -17.20 -21.55 16.65
C GLN A 157 -18.69 -21.26 16.91
N GLU A 158 -19.00 -20.03 17.34
CA GLU A 158 -20.38 -19.57 17.52
C GLU A 158 -21.18 -19.58 16.20
N TYR A 159 -20.51 -19.41 15.06
CA TYR A 159 -21.12 -19.55 13.74
C TYR A 159 -21.48 -21.00 13.42
N GLN A 160 -20.65 -21.96 13.78
CA GLN A 160 -20.91 -23.38 13.54
C GLN A 160 -22.02 -23.94 14.44
N GLU A 161 -22.13 -23.42 15.66
CA GLU A 161 -23.09 -23.88 16.67
C GLU A 161 -24.48 -23.21 16.54
N SER A 162 -24.57 -22.10 15.81
CA SER A 162 -25.79 -21.31 15.71
C SER A 162 -26.59 -21.64 14.44
N GLU A 163 -27.88 -21.94 14.61
CA GLU A 163 -28.88 -22.05 13.54
C GLU A 163 -29.35 -20.67 13.02
N GLU A 164 -28.80 -19.56 13.53
CA GLU A 164 -29.23 -18.22 13.10
C GLU A 164 -28.76 -17.89 11.68
N PRO A 165 -29.62 -17.26 10.85
CA PRO A 165 -29.22 -16.81 9.52
C PRO A 165 -28.01 -15.88 9.58
N ARG A 166 -27.08 -16.08 8.63
CA ARG A 166 -25.85 -15.27 8.41
C ARG A 166 -26.06 -13.78 8.61
N GLU A 167 -27.19 -13.29 8.11
CA GLU A 167 -27.54 -11.88 8.04
C GLU A 167 -27.71 -11.19 9.39
N ARG A 168 -27.82 -11.90 10.52
CA ARG A 168 -28.12 -11.26 11.81
C ARG A 168 -26.91 -10.75 12.59
N LYS A 169 -25.70 -11.27 12.36
CA LYS A 169 -24.54 -11.01 13.23
C LYS A 169 -23.77 -9.72 12.93
N GLY A 170 -24.02 -9.05 11.80
CA GLY A 170 -23.48 -7.72 11.48
C GLY A 170 -21.99 -7.68 11.14
N TYR A 171 -21.35 -8.86 10.99
CA TYR A 171 -20.00 -9.04 10.47
C TYR A 171 -20.00 -10.12 9.40
N VAL A 172 -18.99 -10.11 8.54
CA VAL A 172 -18.75 -11.11 7.50
C VAL A 172 -17.39 -11.75 7.75
N LEU A 173 -17.30 -13.07 7.62
CA LEU A 173 -16.02 -13.76 7.63
C LEU A 173 -15.39 -13.72 6.23
N ASP A 174 -14.13 -13.33 6.15
CA ASP A 174 -13.41 -13.34 4.88
C ASP A 174 -12.86 -14.73 4.52
N GLN A 175 -12.13 -14.81 3.40
CA GLN A 175 -11.52 -16.06 2.95
C GLN A 175 -10.48 -16.64 3.92
N PHE A 176 -9.95 -15.86 4.85
CA PHE A 176 -9.01 -16.29 5.88
C PHE A 176 -9.71 -16.55 7.22
N MET A 177 -11.04 -16.52 7.24
CA MET A 177 -11.89 -16.61 8.44
C MET A 177 -11.64 -15.47 9.43
N HIS A 178 -11.20 -14.31 8.95
CA HIS A 178 -11.11 -13.08 9.73
C HIS A 178 -12.46 -12.38 9.77
N GLN A 179 -12.75 -11.72 10.90
CA GLN A 179 -14.03 -11.09 11.15
C GLN A 179 -14.04 -9.65 10.65
N ASN A 180 -14.86 -9.35 9.64
CA ASN A 180 -14.94 -8.03 9.01
C ASN A 180 -16.27 -7.34 9.30
N TRP A 181 -16.21 -6.13 9.83
CA TRP A 181 -17.35 -5.22 9.90
C TRP A 181 -17.19 -4.12 8.87
N TRP A 182 -18.31 -3.78 8.23
CA TRP A 182 -18.38 -2.74 7.22
C TRP A 182 -19.29 -1.61 7.70
N TYR A 183 -18.75 -0.40 7.64
CA TYR A 183 -19.47 0.82 7.94
C TYR A 183 -19.32 1.81 6.79
N THR A 184 -20.36 2.61 6.54
CA THR A 184 -20.27 3.72 5.58
C THR A 184 -20.86 4.98 6.13
N TYR A 185 -20.18 6.08 5.88
CA TYR A 185 -20.67 7.42 6.17
C TYR A 185 -20.87 8.18 4.87
N THR A 186 -21.94 8.93 4.75
CA THR A 186 -22.17 9.86 3.64
C THR A 186 -22.28 11.27 4.21
N ILE A 187 -21.56 12.22 3.64
CA ILE A 187 -21.69 13.62 4.06
C ILE A 187 -23.14 14.08 3.77
N PRO A 188 -23.90 14.53 4.78
CA PRO A 188 -25.26 15.01 4.58
C PRO A 188 -25.31 16.12 3.53
N GLU A 189 -26.33 16.10 2.66
CA GLU A 189 -26.57 17.15 1.65
C GLU A 189 -25.44 17.39 0.64
N SER A 190 -24.46 16.49 0.58
CA SER A 190 -23.32 16.58 -0.34
C SER A 190 -23.67 16.20 -1.77
N ILE A 191 -22.93 16.77 -2.72
CA ILE A 191 -23.06 16.53 -4.16
C ILE A 191 -21.76 15.91 -4.68
N GLU A 192 -21.85 14.69 -5.24
CA GLU A 192 -20.74 14.01 -5.90
C GLU A 192 -20.13 14.90 -7.01
N GLY A 193 -18.80 15.03 -6.98
CA GLY A 193 -18.01 15.81 -7.94
C GLY A 193 -17.80 17.27 -7.52
N ARG A 194 -18.56 17.77 -6.55
CA ARG A 194 -18.39 19.11 -5.96
C ARG A 194 -17.81 19.04 -4.56
N ASP A 195 -18.40 18.18 -3.73
CA ASP A 195 -18.07 18.08 -2.29
C ASP A 195 -17.26 16.81 -2.01
N ASP A 196 -16.53 16.32 -3.01
CA ASP A 196 -15.75 15.10 -2.93
C ASP A 196 -14.69 15.20 -1.83
N ILE A 197 -14.51 14.12 -1.10
CA ILE A 197 -13.48 13.98 -0.10
C ILE A 197 -12.13 13.84 -0.80
N THR A 198 -11.26 14.81 -0.60
CA THR A 198 -9.95 14.95 -1.24
C THR A 198 -8.83 14.40 -0.35
N ALA A 199 -9.00 14.44 0.97
CA ALA A 199 -8.03 13.95 1.94
C ALA A 199 -8.72 13.22 3.09
N LEU A 200 -8.09 12.15 3.57
CA LEU A 200 -8.58 11.32 4.66
C LEU A 200 -7.41 10.75 5.47
N GLU A 201 -7.50 10.79 6.79
CA GLU A 201 -6.51 10.19 7.70
C GLU A 201 -7.17 9.70 9.00
N LEU A 202 -6.70 8.57 9.52
CA LEU A 202 -7.17 7.94 10.75
C LEU A 202 -6.28 8.35 11.93
N LEU A 203 -6.89 8.54 13.11
CA LEU A 203 -6.09 8.60 14.33
C LEU A 203 -5.53 7.21 14.65
N ARG A 204 -4.26 7.19 15.05
CA ARG A 204 -3.56 5.99 15.47
C ARG A 204 -4.05 5.53 16.85
N PRO A 205 -3.87 4.24 17.21
CA PRO A 205 -4.39 3.66 18.44
C PRO A 205 -4.00 4.40 19.71
N HIS A 206 -2.72 4.74 19.85
CA HIS A 206 -2.15 5.45 21.00
C HIS A 206 -2.64 6.89 21.13
N GLN A 207 -3.28 7.42 20.09
CA GLN A 207 -3.88 8.76 20.07
C GLN A 207 -5.34 8.73 20.53
N LYS A 208 -5.90 7.55 20.80
CA LYS A 208 -7.29 7.39 21.24
C LYS A 208 -7.31 7.26 22.76
N ALA A 209 -8.23 7.98 23.38
CA ALA A 209 -8.52 7.84 24.81
C ALA A 209 -9.86 7.12 25.05
N ASP A 210 -10.65 6.92 23.99
CA ASP A 210 -12.00 6.38 24.02
C ASP A 210 -12.13 5.18 23.05
N SER A 211 -13.34 4.62 22.96
CA SER A 211 -13.67 3.50 22.06
C SER A 211 -14.17 3.96 20.69
N PHE A 212 -13.85 5.20 20.29
CA PHE A 212 -14.26 5.74 19.00
C PHE A 212 -13.15 5.58 17.96
N GLU A 213 -13.57 5.26 16.74
CA GLU A 213 -12.74 5.42 15.57
C GLU A 213 -12.85 6.86 15.08
N HIS A 214 -11.73 7.56 15.04
CA HIS A 214 -11.67 8.95 14.59
C HIS A 214 -11.07 9.01 13.18
N ILE A 215 -11.81 9.65 12.27
CA ILE A 215 -11.47 9.82 10.86
C ILE A 215 -11.48 11.32 10.57
N ALA A 216 -10.31 11.90 10.32
CA ALA A 216 -10.20 13.26 9.80
C ALA A 216 -10.38 13.22 8.28
N TYR A 217 -11.22 14.10 7.74
CA TYR A 217 -11.42 14.19 6.30
C TYR A 217 -11.61 15.65 5.88
N GLY A 218 -11.20 15.93 4.64
CA GLY A 218 -11.30 17.22 4.00
C GLY A 218 -11.99 17.10 2.65
N THR A 219 -12.77 18.09 2.26
CA THR A 219 -13.51 18.11 0.99
C THR A 219 -13.00 19.18 0.03
N ALA A 220 -13.34 19.01 -1.25
CA ALA A 220 -13.12 20.03 -2.28
C ALA A 220 -13.96 21.30 -2.07
N SER A 221 -15.09 21.22 -1.35
CA SER A 221 -15.91 22.38 -0.94
C SER A 221 -15.27 23.20 0.18
N GLY A 222 -14.28 22.64 0.86
CA GLY A 222 -13.57 23.28 1.97
C GLY A 222 -14.03 22.85 3.35
N ASP A 223 -14.82 21.79 3.48
CA ASP A 223 -15.20 21.26 4.79
C ASP A 223 -14.04 20.42 5.35
N LEU A 224 -13.59 20.75 6.55
CA LEU A 224 -12.62 19.97 7.33
C LEU A 224 -13.31 19.47 8.59
N SER A 225 -13.35 18.16 8.79
CA SER A 225 -14.08 17.55 9.89
C SER A 225 -13.39 16.31 10.47
N LEU A 226 -13.59 16.09 11.76
CA LEU A 226 -13.22 14.87 12.47
C LEU A 226 -14.50 14.08 12.80
N LEU A 227 -14.70 12.98 12.09
CA LEU A 227 -15.78 12.02 12.35
C LEU A 227 -15.32 11.02 13.42
N SER A 228 -16.00 10.98 14.54
CA SER A 228 -15.79 10.00 15.61
C SER A 228 -16.94 9.00 15.60
N ALA A 229 -16.69 7.74 15.26
CA ALA A 229 -17.72 6.69 15.23
C ALA A 229 -17.37 5.56 16.19
N SER A 230 -18.27 5.20 17.09
CA SER A 230 -18.11 4.02 17.96
C SER A 230 -19.06 2.91 17.52
N PRO A 231 -18.55 1.83 16.91
CA PRO A 231 -19.33 0.65 16.56
C PRO A 231 -20.09 0.04 17.74
N THR A 232 -19.44 0.00 18.91
CA THR A 232 -19.99 -0.63 20.13
C THR A 232 -21.15 0.18 20.70
N LEU A 233 -20.99 1.50 20.78
CA LEU A 233 -22.03 2.39 21.30
C LEU A 233 -23.07 2.78 20.24
N ARG A 234 -22.84 2.46 18.97
CA ARG A 234 -23.64 2.90 17.82
C ARG A 234 -23.91 4.39 17.87
N SER A 235 -22.86 5.16 18.10
CA SER A 235 -22.94 6.62 18.18
C SER A 235 -21.85 7.25 17.33
N SER A 236 -22.21 8.34 16.67
CA SER A 236 -21.30 9.15 15.87
C SER A 236 -21.30 10.58 16.40
N LYS A 237 -20.14 11.22 16.35
CA LYS A 237 -19.92 12.63 16.70
C LYS A 237 -19.06 13.26 15.62
N MET A 238 -19.20 14.56 15.44
CA MET A 238 -18.43 15.30 14.47
C MET A 238 -17.89 16.59 15.08
N ALA A 239 -16.64 16.90 14.82
CA ALA A 239 -16.05 18.19 15.10
C ALA A 239 -15.66 18.85 13.77
N ALA A 240 -16.19 20.05 13.51
CA ALA A 240 -15.86 20.84 12.33
C ALA A 240 -14.69 21.80 12.62
N TYR A 241 -13.91 22.13 11.60
CA TYR A 241 -12.79 23.06 11.66
C TYR A 241 -13.00 24.20 10.66
N ASP A 242 -12.62 25.41 11.05
CA ASP A 242 -12.74 26.58 10.18
C ASP A 242 -11.62 26.60 9.14
N THR A 243 -12.00 26.56 7.87
CA THR A 243 -11.12 26.63 6.70
C THR A 243 -11.28 27.95 5.93
N GLY A 244 -12.27 28.76 6.27
CA GLY A 244 -12.71 29.90 5.46
C GLY A 244 -13.28 29.49 4.09
N GLU A 245 -13.98 28.35 4.01
CA GLU A 245 -14.57 27.80 2.77
C GLU A 245 -13.54 27.51 1.65
N ARG A 246 -12.28 27.31 2.04
CA ARG A 246 -11.20 26.99 1.11
C ARG A 246 -11.07 25.48 0.99
N ALA A 247 -11.05 24.98 -0.24
CA ALA A 247 -10.84 23.57 -0.55
C ALA A 247 -9.66 22.98 0.22
N VAL A 248 -9.88 21.83 0.86
CA VAL A 248 -8.83 21.09 1.55
C VAL A 248 -8.17 20.16 0.54
N SER A 249 -6.85 20.19 0.39
CA SER A 249 -6.15 19.32 -0.57
C SER A 249 -5.36 18.17 0.05
N SER A 250 -4.85 18.35 1.27
CA SER A 250 -4.08 17.35 2.00
C SER A 250 -4.28 17.55 3.50
N ILE A 251 -4.22 16.44 4.25
CA ILE A 251 -4.27 16.41 5.71
C ILE A 251 -3.08 15.57 6.21
N SER A 252 -2.49 16.01 7.31
CA SER A 252 -1.55 15.22 8.09
C SER A 252 -1.88 15.33 9.59
N ILE A 253 -1.76 14.22 10.31
CA ILE A 253 -1.87 14.16 11.77
C ILE A 253 -0.49 13.82 12.36
N SER A 254 -0.05 14.54 13.40
CA SER A 254 1.22 14.27 14.08
C SER A 254 1.18 12.92 14.81
N SER A 255 2.33 12.32 15.14
CA SER A 255 2.37 11.01 15.81
C SER A 255 2.20 11.08 17.34
N ALA A 256 2.26 12.27 17.94
CA ALA A 256 2.04 12.50 19.37
C ALA A 256 0.69 11.96 19.90
N ASN A 257 0.63 11.67 21.21
CA ASN A 257 -0.58 11.21 21.92
C ASN A 257 -1.71 12.27 21.91
N ASP A 258 -1.32 13.54 21.99
CA ASP A 258 -2.18 14.70 21.78
C ASP A 258 -1.85 15.30 20.42
N PRO A 259 -2.46 14.79 19.35
CA PRO A 259 -2.01 15.13 18.01
C PRO A 259 -2.45 16.53 17.60
N LEU A 260 -1.59 17.14 16.77
CA LEU A 260 -1.91 18.28 15.94
C LEU A 260 -2.30 17.80 14.54
N MET A 261 -3.11 18.59 13.86
CA MET A 261 -3.52 18.35 12.48
C MET A 261 -3.06 19.52 11.62
N ALA A 262 -2.33 19.21 10.55
CA ALA A 262 -1.96 20.16 9.52
C ALA A 262 -2.82 19.91 8.28
N ALA A 263 -3.34 20.99 7.68
CA ALA A 263 -4.14 20.91 6.47
C ALA A 263 -3.69 21.97 5.45
N THR A 264 -3.76 21.62 4.18
CA THR A 264 -3.49 22.56 3.08
C THR A 264 -4.80 23.10 2.55
N LEU A 265 -4.92 24.43 2.53
CA LEU A 265 -6.15 25.12 2.17
C LEU A 265 -5.96 25.95 0.91
N GLY A 266 -6.93 25.89 -0.01
CA GLY A 266 -6.97 26.71 -1.22
C GLY A 266 -5.69 26.63 -2.04
N ASP A 267 -5.01 25.48 -2.01
CA ASP A 267 -3.76 25.19 -2.72
C ASP A 267 -2.56 26.10 -2.41
N SER A 268 -2.66 27.00 -1.42
CA SER A 268 -1.70 28.08 -1.21
C SER A 268 -1.31 28.32 0.24
N SER A 269 -2.13 27.89 1.19
CA SER A 269 -1.83 28.03 2.61
C SER A 269 -1.76 26.70 3.35
N LEU A 270 -1.00 26.71 4.44
CA LEU A 270 -0.84 25.62 5.37
C LEU A 270 -1.36 26.08 6.73
N SER A 271 -2.38 25.41 7.24
CA SER A 271 -3.03 25.72 8.52
C SER A 271 -2.83 24.60 9.53
N LEU A 272 -2.66 24.97 10.80
CA LEU A 272 -2.48 24.07 11.93
C LEU A 272 -3.70 24.11 12.84
N TYR A 273 -4.15 22.94 13.29
CA TYR A 273 -5.31 22.76 14.16
C TYR A 273 -4.96 21.84 15.33
N THR A 274 -5.63 22.03 16.48
CA THR A 274 -5.68 21.01 17.53
C THR A 274 -6.66 19.91 17.13
N VAL A 275 -6.37 18.65 17.44
CA VAL A 275 -7.34 17.58 17.23
C VAL A 275 -8.31 17.49 18.40
N VAL A 276 -9.53 17.97 18.20
CA VAL A 276 -10.57 17.99 19.25
C VAL A 276 -11.40 16.70 19.19
N LYS A 277 -11.06 15.73 20.05
CA LYS A 277 -11.72 14.41 20.12
C LYS A 277 -13.16 14.49 20.67
N HIS A 278 -13.45 15.52 21.47
CA HIS A 278 -14.74 15.75 22.12
C HIS A 278 -15.16 17.20 21.93
N ASN A 279 -15.73 17.54 20.78
CA ASN A 279 -16.34 18.85 20.63
C ASN A 279 -17.83 18.78 21.03
N GLN A 280 -18.22 19.61 22.00
CA GLN A 280 -19.63 19.86 22.37
C GLN A 280 -20.11 21.22 21.85
N SER A 281 -19.20 22.03 21.27
CA SER A 281 -19.55 23.33 20.71
C SER A 281 -20.06 23.18 19.28
N GLU A 282 -21.11 23.93 18.94
CA GLU A 282 -21.61 24.05 17.57
C GLU A 282 -20.67 24.86 16.66
N LEU A 283 -19.74 25.62 17.25
CA LEU A 283 -18.81 26.46 16.49
C LEU A 283 -17.61 25.66 15.96
N PRO A 284 -17.20 25.88 14.70
CA PRO A 284 -15.99 25.29 14.14
C PRO A 284 -14.74 25.67 14.94
N CYS A 285 -13.81 24.72 15.09
CA CYS A 285 -12.53 24.98 15.71
C CYS A 285 -11.65 25.85 14.79
N GLY A 286 -11.21 27.00 15.30
CA GLY A 286 -10.33 27.91 14.57
C GLY A 286 -8.92 27.34 14.36
N SER A 287 -8.22 27.85 13.36
CA SER A 287 -6.81 27.53 13.15
C SER A 287 -5.93 28.13 14.26
N LEU A 288 -4.93 27.39 14.70
CA LEU A 288 -3.90 27.86 15.65
C LEU A 288 -2.92 28.80 14.97
N SER A 289 -2.58 28.50 13.72
CA SER A 289 -1.57 29.18 12.95
C SER A 289 -1.75 28.87 11.47
N GLU A 290 -1.42 29.83 10.62
CA GLU A 290 -1.47 29.69 9.18
C GLU A 290 -0.26 30.37 8.55
N VAL A 291 0.34 29.70 7.57
CA VAL A 291 1.42 30.25 6.74
C VAL A 291 1.08 30.09 5.27
N THR A 292 1.68 30.92 4.42
CA THR A 292 1.50 30.89 2.96
C THR A 292 2.83 30.57 2.28
N PRO A 293 3.21 29.28 2.15
CA PRO A 293 4.48 28.87 1.54
C PRO A 293 4.72 29.41 0.14
N MET A 294 3.63 29.78 -0.55
CA MET A 294 3.63 30.28 -1.92
C MET A 294 3.63 31.81 -2.03
N ALA A 295 3.78 32.56 -0.93
CA ALA A 295 3.81 34.03 -0.96
C ALA A 295 4.91 34.54 -1.91
N GLY A 296 4.49 35.22 -2.99
CA GLY A 296 5.40 35.78 -4.02
C GLY A 296 5.74 34.87 -5.21
N LEU A 297 5.20 33.65 -5.27
CA LEU A 297 5.36 32.74 -6.42
C LEU A 297 4.11 32.76 -7.32
N PRO A 298 4.21 33.19 -8.60
CA PRO A 298 3.03 33.46 -9.42
C PRO A 298 2.28 32.22 -9.94
N THR A 299 2.86 31.02 -9.90
CA THR A 299 2.32 29.83 -10.61
C THR A 299 2.48 28.49 -9.89
N GLY A 300 2.67 28.46 -8.58
CA GLY A 300 2.82 27.20 -7.83
C GLY A 300 1.65 26.89 -6.91
N ARG A 301 1.50 25.62 -6.56
CA ARG A 301 0.54 25.13 -5.57
C ARG A 301 1.19 24.19 -4.56
N ILE A 302 0.51 24.03 -3.44
CA ILE A 302 0.77 22.97 -2.48
C ILE A 302 0.07 21.69 -2.95
N TRP A 303 0.81 20.58 -2.98
CA TRP A 303 0.30 19.26 -3.37
C TRP A 303 0.07 18.34 -2.19
N SER A 304 0.94 18.41 -1.18
CA SER A 304 0.78 17.64 0.06
C SER A 304 1.44 18.31 1.25
N CYS A 305 0.99 17.91 2.44
CA CYS A 305 1.68 18.17 3.70
C CYS A 305 1.78 16.86 4.49
N LYS A 306 2.94 16.61 5.12
CA LYS A 306 3.11 15.52 6.09
C LYS A 306 3.96 15.92 7.27
N PHE A 307 3.55 15.51 8.47
CA PHE A 307 4.40 15.57 9.66
C PHE A 307 5.62 14.67 9.44
N VAL A 308 6.82 15.25 9.55
CA VAL A 308 8.10 14.51 9.51
C VAL A 308 8.68 14.31 10.92
N ALA A 309 8.25 15.14 11.86
CA ALA A 309 8.39 14.96 13.29
C ALA A 309 7.18 15.61 13.97
N ASP A 310 6.99 15.40 15.28
CA ASP A 310 5.85 15.97 16.01
C ASP A 310 5.83 17.52 15.97
N ASP A 311 7.00 18.13 15.80
CA ASP A 311 7.21 19.57 15.72
C ASP A 311 7.56 20.09 14.31
N LYS A 312 7.52 19.23 13.27
CA LYS A 312 7.95 19.61 11.91
C LYS A 312 7.02 19.07 10.84
N VAL A 313 6.59 19.95 9.95
CA VAL A 313 5.74 19.61 8.80
C VAL A 313 6.50 19.87 7.51
N ALA A 314 6.64 18.84 6.69
CA ALA A 314 7.14 18.95 5.33
C ALA A 314 5.99 19.17 4.35
N VAL A 315 6.22 20.04 3.38
CA VAL A 315 5.25 20.45 2.36
C VAL A 315 5.83 20.20 0.98
N GLY A 316 5.09 19.45 0.16
CA GLY A 316 5.36 19.26 -1.26
C GLY A 316 4.71 20.35 -2.09
N LEU A 317 5.52 21.06 -2.88
CA LEU A 317 5.14 22.21 -3.69
C LEU A 317 5.43 21.93 -5.16
N GLY A 318 4.76 22.64 -6.06
CA GLY A 318 5.08 22.56 -7.47
C GLY A 318 4.21 23.44 -8.36
N ILE A 319 4.73 24.00 -9.46
CA ILE A 319 6.09 23.80 -10.00
C ILE A 319 7.09 24.75 -9.30
N SER A 320 8.21 24.22 -8.78
CA SER A 320 9.25 25.01 -8.07
C SER A 320 10.65 24.41 -8.20
N HIS A 321 11.69 25.23 -7.98
CA HIS A 321 13.09 24.80 -7.87
C HIS A 321 13.45 24.21 -6.51
N ALA A 322 12.80 24.73 -5.47
CA ALA A 322 12.86 24.20 -4.12
C ALA A 322 11.47 23.69 -3.73
N PRO A 323 11.00 22.59 -4.33
CA PRO A 323 9.63 22.11 -4.19
C PRO A 323 9.36 21.41 -2.84
N VAL A 324 10.33 21.33 -1.93
CA VAL A 324 10.10 20.82 -0.56
C VAL A 324 10.46 21.90 0.45
N HIS A 325 9.48 22.31 1.24
CA HIS A 325 9.68 23.20 2.38
C HIS A 325 9.38 22.45 3.68
N VAL A 326 10.18 22.67 4.72
CA VAL A 326 9.93 22.13 6.06
C VAL A 326 9.72 23.28 7.02
N TYR A 327 8.56 23.28 7.68
CA TYR A 327 8.17 24.26 8.69
C TYR A 327 8.31 23.65 10.09
N GLU A 328 8.77 24.46 11.03
CA GLU A 328 8.83 24.13 12.44
C GLU A 328 7.61 24.69 13.16
N ILE A 329 7.08 23.91 14.11
CA ILE A 329 5.96 24.25 14.97
C ILE A 329 6.51 24.66 16.33
N THR A 330 6.25 25.90 16.70
CA THR A 330 6.54 26.47 18.01
C THR A 330 5.27 26.50 18.87
N PRO A 331 5.35 26.78 20.19
CA PRO A 331 4.16 26.99 21.01
C PRO A 331 3.22 28.09 20.50
N SER A 332 3.73 29.05 19.71
CA SER A 332 2.96 30.10 19.04
C SER A 332 2.43 29.70 17.65
N GLY A 333 2.68 28.48 17.18
CA GLY A 333 2.32 28.00 15.85
C GLY A 333 3.52 27.89 14.89
N PHE A 334 3.24 27.90 13.59
CA PHE A 334 4.29 27.82 12.57
C PHE A 334 5.22 29.03 12.59
N LEU A 335 6.51 28.78 12.33
CA LEU A 335 7.42 29.86 11.93
C LEU A 335 6.97 30.47 10.59
N SER A 336 7.11 31.78 10.44
CA SER A 336 6.72 32.51 9.22
C SER A 336 7.51 32.07 7.99
N GLU A 337 8.78 31.74 8.19
CA GLU A 337 9.68 31.21 7.16
C GLU A 337 9.93 29.72 7.41
N PRO A 338 10.10 28.91 6.36
CA PRO A 338 10.42 27.50 6.53
C PRO A 338 11.81 27.34 7.15
N LEU A 339 11.92 26.40 8.09
CA LEU A 339 13.18 25.98 8.71
C LEU A 339 14.20 25.55 7.64
N ARG A 340 13.73 24.86 6.59
CA ARG A 340 14.58 24.41 5.49
C ARG A 340 13.82 24.32 4.17
N LYS A 341 14.51 24.65 3.08
CA LYS A 341 14.06 24.43 1.70
C LYS A 341 15.03 23.45 1.02
N PHE A 342 14.51 22.45 0.31
CA PHE A 342 15.33 21.52 -0.45
C PHE A 342 15.21 21.77 -1.94
N SER A 343 16.35 22.07 -2.57
CA SER A 343 16.45 22.23 -4.02
C SER A 343 16.63 20.88 -4.70
N LEU A 344 15.72 20.50 -5.60
CA LEU A 344 15.82 19.20 -6.29
C LEU A 344 16.65 19.27 -7.58
N GLY A 345 16.94 20.48 -8.06
CA GLY A 345 17.93 20.77 -9.10
C GLY A 345 19.27 21.21 -8.52
N MET A 346 20.34 21.12 -9.31
CA MET A 346 21.68 21.57 -8.90
C MET A 346 21.72 23.08 -8.58
N GLU A 347 22.45 23.45 -7.53
CA GLU A 347 23.00 24.80 -7.34
C GLU A 347 24.09 25.01 -8.40
N ILE A 348 23.93 26.03 -9.26
CA ILE A 348 25.02 26.50 -10.13
C ILE A 348 25.52 27.81 -9.53
N TRP A 349 26.82 27.89 -9.24
CA TRP A 349 27.53 29.10 -8.82
C TRP A 349 27.78 30.12 -9.94
N ASP A 350 27.08 30.05 -11.08
CA ASP A 350 27.26 31.00 -12.19
C ASP A 350 26.14 32.04 -12.21
N ALA A 351 26.55 33.27 -11.91
CA ALA A 351 25.74 34.47 -11.74
C ALA A 351 25.08 35.02 -13.03
N THR A 352 24.76 34.17 -14.02
CA THR A 352 24.02 34.57 -15.21
C THR A 352 22.66 33.88 -15.23
N THR A 353 21.71 34.56 -14.60
CA THR A 353 20.31 34.19 -14.39
C THR A 353 19.54 34.09 -15.70
N ASP A 354 19.60 32.92 -16.35
CA ASP A 354 18.79 32.63 -17.52
C ASP A 354 17.46 31.99 -17.06
N ILE A 355 16.38 32.79 -17.02
CA ILE A 355 15.02 32.39 -16.58
C ILE A 355 14.53 31.12 -17.32
N SER A 356 15.00 30.95 -18.56
CA SER A 356 14.73 29.79 -19.41
C SER A 356 15.34 28.48 -18.89
N ARG A 357 16.51 28.53 -18.23
CA ARG A 357 17.17 27.36 -17.61
C ARG A 357 16.59 27.03 -16.23
N MET A 358 16.08 28.05 -15.54
CA MET A 358 15.31 27.86 -14.31
C MET A 358 14.03 27.04 -14.60
N MET A 359 13.18 27.44 -15.54
CA MET A 359 11.97 26.66 -15.84
C MET A 359 12.23 25.20 -16.27
N ARG A 360 13.39 24.88 -16.87
CA ARG A 360 13.75 23.50 -17.24
C ARG A 360 14.11 22.58 -16.08
N ARG A 361 14.33 23.11 -14.87
CA ARG A 361 14.76 22.34 -13.68
C ARG A 361 13.80 22.46 -12.49
N SER A 362 12.66 23.11 -12.70
CA SER A 362 11.57 23.12 -11.72
C SER A 362 10.78 21.83 -11.82
N THR A 363 10.39 21.27 -10.69
CA THR A 363 9.57 20.07 -10.62
C THR A 363 8.48 20.26 -9.57
N SER A 364 7.58 19.28 -9.47
CA SER A 364 6.53 19.23 -8.47
C SER A 364 6.75 18.02 -7.58
N VAL A 365 6.57 18.20 -6.28
CA VAL A 365 6.59 17.10 -5.31
C VAL A 365 5.15 16.81 -4.92
N TYR A 366 4.68 15.61 -5.23
CA TYR A 366 3.30 15.19 -4.97
C TYR A 366 3.19 14.58 -3.58
N PRO A 367 3.72 13.37 -3.28
CA PRO A 367 3.75 12.84 -1.93
C PRO A 367 5.07 13.16 -1.19
N VAL A 368 4.94 13.38 0.11
CA VAL A 368 6.04 13.30 1.08
C VAL A 368 5.72 12.15 2.03
N LEU A 369 6.72 11.33 2.36
CA LEU A 369 6.56 10.16 3.23
C LEU A 369 7.65 10.15 4.32
N PRO A 370 7.32 10.40 5.59
CA PRO A 370 8.27 10.22 6.68
C PRO A 370 8.67 8.75 6.81
N LEU A 371 9.94 8.49 7.12
CA LEU A 371 10.41 7.14 7.43
C LEU A 371 10.24 6.86 8.94
N PRO A 372 9.90 5.62 9.34
CA PRO A 372 9.73 5.31 10.75
C PRO A 372 11.01 5.55 11.57
N SER A 373 10.85 6.18 12.74
CA SER A 373 11.97 6.51 13.65
C SER A 373 12.75 5.29 14.16
N ASP A 374 12.14 4.10 14.11
CA ASP A 374 12.78 2.83 14.52
C ASP A 374 13.88 2.34 13.56
N SER A 375 14.24 3.14 12.54
CA SER A 375 15.30 2.83 11.58
C SER A 375 16.66 2.54 12.25
N HIS A 376 17.42 1.57 11.71
CA HIS A 376 18.79 1.29 12.16
C HIS A 376 19.68 2.53 11.91
N GLY A 377 19.88 3.37 12.93
CA GLY A 377 20.62 4.64 12.83
C GLY A 377 19.77 5.91 12.92
N GLY A 378 18.45 5.77 13.10
CA GLY A 378 17.56 6.86 13.47
C GLY A 378 17.80 7.28 14.91
N SER A 379 18.03 8.57 15.13
CA SER A 379 17.81 9.17 16.45
C SER A 379 16.30 9.28 16.65
N ASP A 380 15.82 9.28 17.90
CA ASP A 380 14.41 9.47 18.28
C ASP A 380 13.74 10.68 17.57
N THR A 381 14.55 11.62 17.07
CA THR A 381 14.15 12.75 16.20
C THR A 381 14.38 12.44 14.71
N SER A 382 13.69 11.44 14.13
CA SER A 382 13.99 11.03 12.75
C SER A 382 13.51 12.06 11.72
N GLY A 383 14.41 12.97 11.32
CA GLY A 383 14.19 13.93 10.23
C GLY A 383 14.42 13.35 8.84
N LEU A 384 14.11 12.06 8.65
CA LEU A 384 14.30 11.33 7.41
C LEU A 384 12.96 11.14 6.69
N PHE A 385 12.90 11.52 5.42
CA PHE A 385 11.68 11.35 4.63
C PHE A 385 11.98 11.19 3.14
N LEU A 386 11.05 10.56 2.43
CA LEU A 386 11.06 10.40 0.98
C LEU A 386 10.17 11.47 0.33
N SER A 387 10.56 11.96 -0.85
CA SER A 387 9.72 12.79 -1.71
C SER A 387 9.51 12.12 -3.06
N GLY A 388 8.27 12.11 -3.53
CA GLY A 388 7.88 11.62 -4.85
C GLY A 388 7.68 12.79 -5.81
N CYS A 389 8.39 12.78 -6.93
CA CYS A 389 8.45 13.92 -7.84
C CYS A 389 7.73 13.67 -9.17
N TYR A 390 7.41 14.76 -9.88
CA TYR A 390 6.80 14.71 -11.22
C TYR A 390 7.71 14.03 -12.27
N ASP A 391 9.03 14.05 -12.06
CA ASP A 391 10.04 13.44 -12.94
C ASP A 391 10.18 11.91 -12.77
N GLY A 392 9.29 11.27 -12.00
CA GLY A 392 9.30 9.82 -11.80
C GLY A 392 10.39 9.32 -10.85
N ILE A 393 11.05 10.22 -10.13
CA ILE A 393 12.15 9.93 -9.21
C ILE A 393 11.72 10.10 -7.75
N VAL A 394 12.11 9.16 -6.89
CA VAL A 394 12.01 9.30 -5.43
C VAL A 394 13.34 9.75 -4.86
N ARG A 395 13.31 10.72 -3.95
CA ARG A 395 14.52 11.25 -3.28
C ARG A 395 14.42 11.07 -1.77
N LEU A 396 15.52 10.65 -1.15
CA LEU A 396 15.67 10.55 0.30
C LEU A 396 16.30 11.82 0.86
N HIS A 397 15.62 12.44 1.83
CA HIS A 397 16.07 13.65 2.50
C HIS A 397 16.45 13.35 3.94
N ASP A 398 17.54 13.96 4.43
CA ASP A 398 17.91 13.99 5.84
C ASP A 398 18.02 15.44 6.32
N MET A 399 17.17 15.81 7.28
CA MET A 399 17.17 17.14 7.89
C MET A 399 18.50 17.51 8.55
N ARG A 400 19.30 16.53 8.98
CA ARG A 400 20.59 16.72 9.66
C ARG A 400 21.75 16.89 8.68
N SER A 401 21.60 16.43 7.44
CA SER A 401 22.62 16.57 6.41
C SER A 401 22.50 17.92 5.70
N PRO A 402 23.61 18.60 5.35
CA PRO A 402 23.55 19.82 4.56
C PRO A 402 23.09 19.57 3.10
N ARG A 403 23.06 18.32 2.64
CA ARG A 403 22.72 17.97 1.26
C ARG A 403 21.23 18.11 0.99
N ASN A 404 20.88 18.47 -0.25
CA ASN A 404 19.48 18.55 -0.66
C ASN A 404 18.77 17.18 -0.68
N PHE A 405 19.51 16.10 -0.94
CA PHE A 405 19.06 14.72 -0.81
C PHE A 405 20.28 13.80 -0.69
N GLU A 406 20.11 12.64 -0.06
CA GLU A 406 21.18 11.65 0.14
C GLU A 406 21.22 10.61 -0.97
N SER A 407 20.05 10.12 -1.35
CA SER A 407 19.88 9.03 -2.31
C SER A 407 18.73 9.31 -3.26
N LEU A 408 18.86 8.76 -4.46
CA LEU A 408 17.89 8.85 -5.54
C LEU A 408 17.49 7.43 -5.95
N PHE A 409 16.19 7.19 -6.03
CA PHE A 409 15.60 5.95 -6.52
C PHE A 409 14.84 6.24 -7.79
N TRP A 410 15.14 5.48 -8.84
CA TRP A 410 14.53 5.68 -10.13
C TRP A 410 14.40 4.35 -10.88
N ASP A 411 13.41 4.32 -11.75
CA ASP A 411 13.17 3.21 -12.66
C ASP A 411 13.65 3.59 -14.04
N VAL A 412 14.54 2.76 -14.59
CA VAL A 412 15.17 3.01 -15.90
C VAL A 412 14.15 3.00 -17.02
N THR A 413 13.08 2.24 -16.86
CA THR A 413 12.13 1.91 -17.93
C THR A 413 10.88 2.77 -17.93
N ASN A 414 10.63 3.50 -16.83
CA ASN A 414 9.43 4.29 -16.65
C ASN A 414 9.72 5.54 -15.82
N ASP A 415 9.47 6.70 -16.43
CA ASP A 415 9.63 8.05 -15.90
C ASP A 415 8.28 8.67 -15.46
N SER A 416 7.22 7.85 -15.34
CA SER A 416 5.91 8.35 -14.91
C SER A 416 5.96 8.97 -13.53
N SER A 417 5.27 10.10 -13.38
CA SER A 417 5.23 10.87 -12.14
C SER A 417 4.72 10.05 -10.96
N ILE A 418 5.18 10.43 -9.76
CA ILE A 418 4.91 9.69 -8.53
C ILE A 418 3.74 10.34 -7.80
N TYR A 419 2.64 9.62 -7.64
CA TYR A 419 1.42 10.17 -7.00
C TYR A 419 1.27 9.76 -5.54
N SER A 420 1.73 8.57 -5.17
CA SER A 420 1.60 8.07 -3.80
C SER A 420 2.84 7.29 -3.37
N LEU A 421 3.08 7.26 -2.06
CA LEU A 421 4.19 6.55 -1.42
C LEU A 421 3.69 5.85 -0.16
N ALA A 422 4.18 4.64 0.11
CA ALA A 422 4.00 3.95 1.38
C ALA A 422 5.26 3.18 1.78
N CYS A 423 5.55 3.12 3.07
CA CYS A 423 6.71 2.40 3.61
C CYS A 423 6.28 1.04 4.19
N HIS A 424 6.98 -0.04 3.85
CA HIS A 424 6.80 -1.34 4.51
C HIS A 424 7.99 -1.60 5.42
N GLY A 425 7.81 -1.32 6.70
CA GLY A 425 8.87 -1.39 7.69
C GLY A 425 10.02 -0.42 7.37
N LEU A 426 11.25 -0.89 7.56
CA LEU A 426 12.47 -0.09 7.38
C LEU A 426 13.25 -0.50 6.12
N GLU A 427 12.73 -1.48 5.39
CA GLU A 427 13.48 -2.18 4.37
C GLU A 427 13.08 -1.77 2.97
N ARG A 428 11.85 -1.30 2.75
CA ARG A 428 11.33 -1.06 1.41
C ARG A 428 10.24 -0.01 1.40
N PHE A 429 10.07 0.63 0.26
CA PHE A 429 8.92 1.49 0.01
C PHE A 429 8.27 1.15 -1.32
N VAL A 430 6.99 1.48 -1.41
CA VAL A 430 6.14 1.26 -2.57
C VAL A 430 5.71 2.60 -3.12
N VAL A 431 5.73 2.71 -4.44
CA VAL A 431 5.43 3.92 -5.19
C VAL A 431 4.23 3.68 -6.08
N GLY A 432 3.22 4.53 -5.98
CA GLY A 432 2.13 4.58 -6.93
C GLY A 432 2.43 5.58 -8.04
N SER A 433 2.46 5.10 -9.29
CA SER A 433 2.72 5.94 -10.45
C SER A 433 1.45 6.57 -11.02
N SER A 434 1.63 7.62 -11.82
CA SER A 434 0.54 8.36 -12.46
C SER A 434 -0.04 7.68 -13.70
N MET A 435 0.56 6.59 -14.19
CA MET A 435 0.16 5.93 -15.43
C MET A 435 0.11 4.40 -15.24
N HIS A 436 -0.66 3.72 -16.08
CA HIS A 436 -0.67 2.25 -16.20
C HIS A 436 -1.07 1.46 -14.95
N SER A 437 -1.70 2.11 -13.96
CA SER A 437 -2.05 1.50 -12.67
C SER A 437 -0.86 0.77 -12.05
N MET A 438 0.33 1.38 -12.11
CA MET A 438 1.59 0.68 -11.78
C MET A 438 2.08 1.03 -10.38
N LEU A 439 2.42 -0.01 -9.62
CA LEU A 439 3.22 0.07 -8.40
C LEU A 439 4.69 -0.16 -8.72
N LYS A 440 5.59 0.62 -8.14
CA LYS A 440 7.03 0.36 -8.14
C LYS A 440 7.50 0.04 -6.74
N VAL A 441 8.32 -1.00 -6.58
CA VAL A 441 8.85 -1.41 -5.27
C VAL A 441 10.35 -1.25 -5.28
N PHE A 442 10.86 -0.47 -4.33
CA PHE A 442 12.28 -0.23 -4.12
C PHE A 442 12.72 -0.73 -2.75
N ASP A 443 13.95 -1.26 -2.68
CA ASP A 443 14.59 -1.70 -1.45
C ASP A 443 15.47 -0.57 -0.90
N LEU A 444 15.30 -0.23 0.38
CA LEU A 444 16.11 0.75 1.10
C LEU A 444 17.40 0.13 1.65
N ARG A 445 17.51 -1.19 1.70
CA ARG A 445 18.69 -1.88 2.22
C ARG A 445 19.84 -1.85 1.23
N PHE A 446 21.05 -2.03 1.75
CA PHE A 446 22.24 -2.15 0.91
C PHE A 446 22.13 -3.36 -0.02
N PRO A 447 22.48 -3.21 -1.32
CA PRO A 447 22.53 -4.34 -2.25
C PRO A 447 23.38 -5.49 -1.68
N GLY A 448 22.78 -6.66 -1.52
CA GLY A 448 23.44 -7.85 -0.98
C GLY A 448 23.25 -8.10 0.53
N SER A 449 22.62 -7.20 1.29
CA SER A 449 22.32 -7.43 2.72
C SER A 449 21.05 -8.26 2.98
N ASN A 450 20.58 -9.00 1.99
CA ASN A 450 19.31 -9.70 2.06
C ASN A 450 19.43 -10.99 2.89
N ALA A 451 19.08 -10.92 4.18
CA ALA A 451 19.11 -12.05 5.12
C ALA A 451 18.32 -13.30 4.65
N TYR A 452 17.38 -13.15 3.70
CA TYR A 452 16.54 -14.23 3.18
C TYR A 452 16.69 -14.47 1.66
N HIS A 453 17.76 -13.98 1.03
CA HIS A 453 18.06 -14.32 -0.35
C HIS A 453 18.82 -15.64 -0.40
N SER A 454 18.24 -16.65 -1.06
CA SER A 454 18.87 -17.95 -1.29
C SER A 454 19.54 -18.06 -2.67
N ILE A 455 19.50 -17.00 -3.47
CA ILE A 455 20.06 -16.99 -4.82
C ILE A 455 21.46 -16.36 -4.77
N PRO A 456 22.51 -17.07 -5.23
CA PRO A 456 23.81 -16.46 -5.40
C PRO A 456 23.72 -15.34 -6.43
N VAL A 457 24.32 -14.19 -6.11
CA VAL A 457 24.50 -13.06 -7.05
C VAL A 457 25.15 -13.60 -8.32
N VAL A 458 24.41 -13.63 -9.43
CA VAL A 458 24.95 -14.06 -10.72
C VAL A 458 26.03 -13.07 -11.13
N ALA A 459 27.20 -13.59 -11.50
CA ALA A 459 28.37 -12.80 -11.87
C ALA A 459 28.05 -11.80 -12.99
N ARG A 460 28.51 -10.56 -12.81
CA ARG A 460 28.43 -9.45 -13.76
C ARG A 460 28.80 -9.92 -15.18
N SER A 461 27.83 -9.95 -16.08
CA SER A 461 28.10 -10.10 -17.51
C SER A 461 28.60 -8.77 -18.08
N ARG A 462 29.52 -8.84 -19.05
CA ARG A 462 30.12 -7.65 -19.68
C ARG A 462 29.09 -6.88 -20.52
N PRO A 463 29.16 -5.54 -20.52
CA PRO A 463 28.14 -4.71 -21.16
C PRO A 463 28.20 -4.84 -22.68
N LYS A 464 27.03 -4.99 -23.30
CA LYS A 464 26.80 -4.60 -24.71
C LYS A 464 26.05 -3.27 -24.69
N ARG A 465 26.57 -2.27 -25.41
CA ARG A 465 25.90 -0.97 -25.62
C ARG A 465 24.61 -1.18 -26.42
N GLN A 466 23.43 -0.81 -25.88
CA GLN A 466 22.40 0.04 -26.52
C GLN A 466 21.02 -0.01 -25.82
N ASP A 467 20.29 1.11 -25.98
CA ASP A 467 18.85 1.39 -25.84
C ASP A 467 18.20 1.35 -24.44
N CYS A 468 18.66 2.20 -23.51
CA CYS A 468 17.89 2.57 -22.32
C CYS A 468 17.24 3.97 -22.48
N THR A 469 16.06 4.14 -21.88
CA THR A 469 15.36 5.43 -21.78
C THR A 469 16.19 6.41 -20.94
N TYR A 470 16.57 7.52 -21.57
CA TYR A 470 17.58 8.45 -21.06
C TYR A 470 16.93 9.51 -20.16
N ASN A 471 17.02 9.36 -18.83
CA ASN A 471 16.57 10.40 -17.90
C ASN A 471 17.69 11.44 -17.69
N ALA A 472 17.58 12.59 -18.37
CA ALA A 472 18.58 13.67 -18.30
C ALA A 472 18.81 14.19 -16.85
N VAL A 473 17.79 14.11 -15.99
CA VAL A 473 17.91 14.48 -14.57
C VAL A 473 18.86 13.54 -13.83
N VAL A 474 18.85 12.25 -14.12
CA VAL A 474 19.68 11.24 -13.46
C VAL A 474 21.14 11.37 -13.88
N THR A 475 21.41 11.66 -15.15
CA THR A 475 22.78 11.83 -15.65
C THR A 475 23.48 13.04 -15.05
N ASP A 476 22.74 14.12 -14.79
CA ASP A 476 23.24 15.40 -14.29
C ASP A 476 23.50 15.40 -12.77
N VAL A 477 23.12 14.36 -12.02
CA VAL A 477 23.30 14.33 -10.57
C VAL A 477 24.79 14.19 -10.20
N PRO A 478 25.35 14.98 -9.27
CA PRO A 478 26.74 14.84 -8.83
C PRO A 478 27.08 13.42 -8.35
N THR A 479 28.34 12.99 -8.56
CA THR A 479 28.88 11.68 -8.15
C THR A 479 28.79 11.40 -6.63
N ALA A 480 28.41 12.38 -5.82
CA ALA A 480 28.35 12.28 -4.36
C ALA A 480 27.04 11.69 -3.81
N SER A 481 25.96 11.63 -4.60
CA SER A 481 24.69 11.01 -4.19
C SER A 481 24.59 9.57 -4.68
N THR A 482 24.03 8.68 -3.86
CA THR A 482 23.87 7.28 -4.25
C THR A 482 22.69 7.14 -5.20
N ARG A 483 22.95 6.64 -6.41
CA ARG A 483 21.90 6.29 -7.38
C ARG A 483 21.52 4.84 -7.18
N ILE A 484 20.24 4.59 -6.95
CA ILE A 484 19.70 3.26 -6.71
C ILE A 484 18.68 2.99 -7.80
N SER A 485 19.06 2.10 -8.71
CA SER A 485 18.16 1.46 -9.67
C SER A 485 17.97 0.01 -9.26
N GLY A 486 16.77 -0.53 -9.45
CA GLY A 486 16.49 -1.93 -9.19
C GLY A 486 15.31 -2.09 -8.24
N GLY A 487 14.64 -3.23 -8.40
CA GLY A 487 13.31 -3.45 -7.83
C GLY A 487 12.43 -4.15 -8.85
N TRP A 488 11.12 -4.01 -8.66
CA TRP A 488 10.13 -4.59 -9.55
C TRP A 488 8.88 -3.73 -9.58
N ASN A 489 8.17 -3.81 -10.69
CA ASN A 489 6.98 -3.03 -10.96
C ASN A 489 5.80 -3.95 -11.23
N LEU A 490 4.64 -3.61 -10.67
CA LEU A 490 3.42 -4.39 -10.74
C LEU A 490 2.32 -3.60 -11.43
N PHE A 491 1.69 -4.19 -12.44
CA PHE A 491 0.49 -3.65 -13.06
C PHE A 491 -0.74 -4.10 -12.28
N LEU A 492 -1.50 -3.13 -11.78
CA LEU A 492 -2.74 -3.38 -11.03
C LEU A 492 -3.96 -3.63 -11.94
N ASN A 493 -3.80 -3.49 -13.26
CA ASN A 493 -4.84 -3.88 -14.22
C ASN A 493 -4.87 -5.42 -14.37
N PRO A 494 -5.94 -6.10 -13.91
CA PRO A 494 -5.99 -7.55 -13.91
C PRO A 494 -6.19 -8.13 -15.31
N ARG A 495 -5.52 -9.25 -15.59
CA ARG A 495 -5.63 -9.96 -16.88
C ARG A 495 -6.88 -10.82 -16.99
N ASN A 496 -7.48 -11.20 -15.87
CA ASN A 496 -8.74 -11.91 -15.82
C ASN A 496 -9.89 -10.91 -15.57
N PRO A 497 -10.90 -10.83 -16.45
CA PRO A 497 -12.08 -10.02 -16.18
C PRO A 497 -12.81 -10.62 -14.98
N ASN A 498 -13.02 -9.84 -13.92
CA ASN A 498 -13.81 -10.28 -12.78
C ASN A 498 -15.31 -10.39 -13.21
N PRO A 499 -15.91 -11.59 -13.24
CA PRO A 499 -17.30 -11.77 -13.65
C PRO A 499 -18.30 -11.12 -12.68
N GLN A 500 -17.92 -10.86 -11.43
CA GLN A 500 -18.81 -10.24 -10.43
C GLN A 500 -19.02 -8.74 -10.66
N ILE A 501 -17.99 -8.03 -11.12
CA ILE A 501 -18.09 -6.60 -11.49
C ILE A 501 -18.90 -6.43 -12.78
N GLY A 502 -18.85 -7.42 -13.68
CA GLY A 502 -19.65 -7.42 -14.91
C GLY A 502 -21.16 -7.59 -14.70
N ASN A 503 -21.59 -8.26 -13.62
CA ASN A 503 -23.00 -8.67 -13.47
C ASN A 503 -23.86 -7.81 -12.54
N ARG A 504 -23.30 -6.93 -11.69
CA ARG A 504 -24.11 -6.16 -10.73
C ARG A 504 -24.35 -4.69 -11.07
N GLN A 505 -23.66 -4.09 -12.04
CA GLN A 505 -23.90 -2.68 -12.42
C GLN A 505 -23.78 -2.36 -13.93
N GLN A 506 -23.83 -3.34 -14.83
CA GLN A 506 -23.60 -3.09 -16.27
C GLN A 506 -24.65 -3.66 -17.23
N HIS A 507 -25.91 -3.83 -16.82
CA HIS A 507 -26.93 -4.21 -17.80
C HIS A 507 -27.35 -3.07 -18.76
N ASN A 508 -26.87 -1.83 -18.56
CA ASN A 508 -27.20 -0.71 -19.45
C ASN A 508 -26.06 0.25 -19.80
N ARG A 509 -24.81 -0.05 -19.44
CA ARG A 509 -23.64 0.73 -19.90
C ARG A 509 -22.65 -0.24 -20.53
N ARG A 510 -22.38 -0.05 -21.82
CA ARG A 510 -21.30 -0.75 -22.53
C ARG A 510 -20.03 -0.72 -21.65
N PRO A 511 -19.25 -1.80 -21.58
CA PRO A 511 -17.96 -1.78 -20.90
C PRO A 511 -17.12 -0.67 -21.57
N ARG A 512 -16.92 0.45 -20.87
CA ARG A 512 -16.06 1.52 -21.39
C ARG A 512 -14.65 0.95 -21.45
N GLU A 513 -14.15 0.77 -22.68
CA GLU A 513 -12.79 0.38 -23.09
C GLU A 513 -11.67 1.36 -22.62
N TYR A 514 -11.91 2.17 -21.57
CA TYR A 514 -11.00 3.25 -21.11
C TYR A 514 -10.54 3.11 -19.66
N ARG A 515 -10.78 1.97 -18.99
CA ARG A 515 -10.28 1.70 -17.62
C ARG A 515 -8.81 1.24 -17.57
N GLU A 516 -8.11 1.20 -18.71
CA GLU A 516 -6.79 0.54 -18.80
C GLU A 516 -5.66 1.35 -18.15
N ASP A 517 -5.76 2.68 -18.12
CA ASP A 517 -4.76 3.58 -17.57
C ASP A 517 -5.33 4.44 -16.43
N SER A 518 -5.24 3.94 -15.20
CA SER A 518 -5.58 4.69 -13.99
C SER A 518 -4.30 5.00 -13.18
N PRO A 519 -4.15 6.18 -12.58
CA PRO A 519 -3.13 6.42 -11.57
C PRO A 519 -3.36 5.60 -10.31
N VAL A 520 -2.29 5.36 -9.55
CA VAL A 520 -2.40 4.91 -8.16
C VAL A 520 -2.42 6.15 -7.27
N TYR A 521 -3.64 6.61 -6.94
CA TYR A 521 -3.88 7.88 -6.24
C TYR A 521 -3.42 7.86 -4.78
N SER A 522 -3.56 6.72 -4.10
CA SER A 522 -3.21 6.57 -2.69
C SER A 522 -2.71 5.16 -2.40
N LEU A 523 -1.87 5.06 -1.38
CA LEU A 523 -1.34 3.81 -0.87
C LEU A 523 -1.43 3.82 0.65
N SER A 524 -1.79 2.67 1.22
CA SER A 524 -1.78 2.49 2.66
C SER A 524 -1.30 1.10 3.04
N ILE A 525 -0.49 1.03 4.09
CA ILE A 525 0.04 -0.18 4.70
C ILE A 525 -0.27 -0.08 6.20
N PRO A 526 -1.09 -0.98 6.78
CA PRO A 526 -1.57 -0.84 8.15
C PRO A 526 -0.48 -0.81 9.23
N SER A 527 0.60 -1.58 9.03
CA SER A 527 1.74 -1.61 9.93
C SER A 527 2.99 -2.09 9.20
N SER A 528 4.16 -1.91 9.82
CA SER A 528 5.44 -2.44 9.33
C SER A 528 5.47 -3.97 9.20
N THR A 529 4.55 -4.66 9.87
CA THR A 529 4.45 -6.13 9.90
C THR A 529 3.21 -6.67 9.22
N SER A 530 2.39 -5.79 8.63
CA SER A 530 1.17 -6.20 7.95
C SER A 530 1.53 -6.92 6.64
N PRO A 531 0.79 -8.00 6.31
CA PRO A 531 0.90 -8.63 4.99
C PRO A 531 0.08 -7.89 3.92
N ASN A 532 -0.69 -6.86 4.26
CA ASN A 532 -1.62 -6.20 3.34
C ASN A 532 -1.06 -4.87 2.81
N ILE A 533 -1.36 -4.58 1.54
CA ILE A 533 -1.19 -3.27 0.92
C ILE A 533 -2.49 -2.89 0.23
N TYR A 534 -2.95 -1.67 0.50
CA TYR A 534 -4.13 -1.11 -0.14
C TYR A 534 -3.70 -0.07 -1.17
N ALA A 535 -4.18 -0.24 -2.40
CA ALA A 535 -3.93 0.66 -3.52
C ALA A 535 -5.25 1.27 -4.02
N GLY A 536 -5.27 2.61 -4.06
CA GLY A 536 -6.40 3.39 -4.53
C GLY A 536 -6.32 3.67 -6.02
N LEU A 537 -7.23 3.08 -6.79
CA LEU A 537 -7.38 3.28 -8.23
C LEU A 537 -8.65 4.11 -8.50
N GLU A 538 -8.82 4.57 -9.75
CA GLU A 538 -10.06 5.23 -10.14
C GLU A 538 -11.28 4.32 -9.91
N GLY A 539 -12.15 4.74 -9.00
CA GLY A 539 -13.40 4.05 -8.68
C GLY A 539 -13.27 2.73 -7.93
N ALA A 540 -12.07 2.34 -7.49
CA ALA A 540 -11.84 1.05 -6.83
C ALA A 540 -10.67 1.08 -5.85
N VAL A 541 -10.71 0.21 -4.85
CA VAL A 541 -9.57 -0.10 -3.97
C VAL A 541 -9.15 -1.54 -4.20
N GLN A 542 -7.86 -1.78 -4.37
CA GLN A 542 -7.29 -3.12 -4.53
C GLN A 542 -6.43 -3.47 -3.32
N ASN A 543 -6.62 -4.68 -2.78
CA ASN A 543 -5.81 -5.26 -1.72
C ASN A 543 -4.80 -6.25 -2.30
N LEU A 544 -3.54 -6.13 -1.89
CA LEU A 544 -2.48 -7.11 -2.11
C LEU A 544 -2.11 -7.75 -0.77
N THR A 545 -2.42 -9.04 -0.60
CA THR A 545 -2.05 -9.81 0.60
C THR A 545 -0.85 -10.70 0.30
N PHE A 546 0.29 -10.42 0.94
CA PHE A 546 1.57 -11.11 0.76
C PHE A 546 1.56 -12.49 1.42
N LEU A 547 1.29 -13.50 0.59
CA LEU A 547 1.29 -14.92 0.94
C LEU A 547 1.73 -15.76 -0.26
N SER A 548 2.35 -16.92 -0.01
CA SER A 548 2.59 -17.93 -1.05
C SER A 548 1.57 -19.06 -0.91
N VAL A 549 0.78 -19.27 -1.97
CA VAL A 549 -0.27 -20.30 -2.01
C VAL A 549 0.29 -21.73 -2.00
N THR A 550 1.59 -21.87 -2.26
CA THR A 550 2.31 -23.16 -2.27
C THR A 550 3.13 -23.41 -1.01
N ASP A 551 3.12 -22.49 -0.04
CA ASP A 551 3.86 -22.67 1.20
C ASP A 551 3.27 -23.81 2.03
N GLN A 552 4.13 -24.71 2.47
CA GLN A 552 3.76 -25.82 3.34
C GLN A 552 3.50 -25.33 4.78
N TYR A 553 4.19 -24.26 5.19
CA TYR A 553 4.13 -23.65 6.51
C TYR A 553 3.73 -22.16 6.38
N PRO A 554 2.48 -21.90 5.94
CA PRO A 554 1.98 -20.55 5.71
C PRO A 554 1.99 -19.73 7.01
N ASP A 555 1.90 -18.41 6.86
CA ASP A 555 1.86 -17.48 7.99
C ASP A 555 0.75 -17.90 8.98
N PRO A 556 1.06 -18.04 10.29
CA PRO A 556 0.06 -18.32 11.30
C PRO A 556 -1.19 -17.42 11.21
N LEU A 557 -1.01 -16.13 10.87
CA LEU A 557 -2.10 -15.15 10.73
C LEU A 557 -3.11 -15.53 9.63
N LEU A 558 -2.65 -16.15 8.54
CA LEU A 558 -3.45 -16.48 7.35
C LEU A 558 -3.81 -17.98 7.27
N SER A 559 -3.37 -18.77 8.26
CA SER A 559 -3.45 -20.23 8.22
C SER A 559 -4.78 -20.83 8.69
N GLN A 560 -5.64 -20.02 9.33
CA GLN A 560 -6.85 -20.49 10.00
C GLN A 560 -7.88 -21.11 9.03
N ALA A 561 -7.99 -20.58 7.82
CA ALA A 561 -8.95 -21.05 6.81
C ALA A 561 -8.43 -22.20 5.92
N ILE A 562 -7.21 -22.71 6.18
CA ILE A 562 -6.57 -23.65 5.28
C ILE A 562 -7.24 -25.02 5.36
N THR A 563 -7.79 -25.43 4.22
CA THR A 563 -8.37 -26.74 3.96
C THR A 563 -7.30 -27.67 3.40
N ARG A 564 -7.28 -28.91 3.87
CA ARG A 564 -6.35 -29.96 3.39
C ARG A 564 -7.14 -31.15 2.86
N PHE A 565 -6.64 -31.77 1.81
CA PHE A 565 -7.23 -33.00 1.30
C PHE A 565 -7.05 -34.13 2.32
N PRO A 566 -8.11 -34.91 2.64
CA PRO A 566 -8.04 -35.96 3.65
C PRO A 566 -7.04 -37.08 3.34
N ASP A 567 -6.79 -37.34 2.05
CA ASP A 567 -5.96 -38.43 1.55
C ASP A 567 -4.46 -38.12 1.56
N THR A 568 -4.09 -36.90 1.15
CA THR A 568 -2.70 -36.49 0.92
C THR A 568 -2.18 -35.49 1.94
N ASN A 569 -3.06 -34.92 2.78
CA ASN A 569 -2.78 -33.81 3.69
C ASN A 569 -2.19 -32.55 3.00
N ASN A 570 -2.27 -32.51 1.67
CA ASN A 570 -1.89 -31.35 0.88
C ASN A 570 -2.96 -30.27 0.99
N ILE A 571 -2.52 -29.01 0.91
CA ILE A 571 -3.43 -27.86 0.94
C ILE A 571 -4.31 -27.86 -0.32
N ASP A 572 -5.63 -27.77 -0.14
CA ASP A 572 -6.54 -27.51 -1.24
C ASP A 572 -6.50 -26.02 -1.58
N ILE A 573 -5.59 -25.68 -2.50
CA ILE A 573 -5.28 -24.31 -2.90
C ILE A 573 -6.54 -23.54 -3.34
N LYS A 574 -7.50 -24.20 -4.02
CA LYS A 574 -8.69 -23.50 -4.50
C LYS A 574 -9.57 -23.10 -3.32
N THR A 575 -9.93 -24.05 -2.46
CA THR A 575 -10.85 -23.78 -1.35
C THR A 575 -10.20 -22.92 -0.27
N SER A 576 -8.89 -23.04 -0.06
CA SER A 576 -8.13 -22.23 0.90
C SER A 576 -7.91 -20.79 0.45
N TYR A 577 -7.53 -20.55 -0.82
CA TYR A 577 -7.03 -19.23 -1.25
C TYR A 577 -7.86 -18.55 -2.32
N ASN A 578 -8.78 -19.24 -3.01
CA ASN A 578 -9.66 -18.63 -4.01
C ASN A 578 -11.05 -19.31 -4.03
N PRO A 579 -11.79 -19.30 -2.90
CA PRO A 579 -13.10 -19.95 -2.83
C PRO A 579 -14.15 -19.28 -3.72
N SER A 580 -14.08 -17.95 -3.85
CA SER A 580 -15.04 -17.11 -4.59
C SER A 580 -14.69 -16.88 -6.06
N ASP A 581 -13.55 -17.40 -6.53
CA ASP A 581 -12.98 -17.16 -7.86
C ASP A 581 -12.78 -15.68 -8.21
N ASP A 582 -12.38 -14.89 -7.20
CA ASP A 582 -12.25 -13.43 -7.23
C ASP A 582 -10.79 -12.93 -7.21
N VAL A 583 -9.83 -13.85 -7.17
CA VAL A 583 -8.40 -13.53 -7.21
C VAL A 583 -8.00 -12.99 -8.58
N LEU A 584 -7.27 -11.87 -8.55
CA LEU A 584 -6.76 -11.18 -9.73
C LEU A 584 -5.39 -11.74 -10.16
N ASN A 585 -5.21 -11.88 -11.47
CA ASN A 585 -3.94 -12.27 -12.08
C ASN A 585 -3.26 -11.02 -12.67
N LEU A 586 -2.09 -10.69 -12.14
CA LEU A 586 -1.39 -9.45 -12.49
C LEU A 586 -0.18 -9.69 -13.39
N GLY A 587 0.26 -8.64 -14.07
CA GLY A 587 1.56 -8.59 -14.77
C GLY A 587 2.57 -7.81 -13.96
N MET A 588 3.85 -8.14 -14.06
CA MET A 588 4.93 -7.39 -13.42
C MET A 588 6.17 -7.37 -14.31
N TYR A 589 7.12 -6.48 -14.05
CA TYR A 589 8.47 -6.63 -14.57
C TYR A 589 9.53 -6.27 -13.54
N GLU A 590 10.70 -6.89 -13.67
CA GLU A 590 11.89 -6.49 -12.91
C GLU A 590 12.54 -5.29 -13.59
N GLN A 591 12.92 -4.26 -12.82
CA GLN A 591 13.43 -2.99 -13.35
C GLN A 591 14.81 -3.10 -14.03
N GLY A 592 15.54 -4.19 -13.79
CA GLY A 592 16.93 -4.33 -14.22
C GLY A 592 17.89 -3.38 -13.47
N ASN A 593 19.12 -3.28 -13.96
CA ASN A 593 20.11 -2.30 -13.48
C ASN A 593 20.19 -1.06 -14.41
N GLU A 594 21.09 -0.12 -14.13
CA GLU A 594 21.29 1.09 -14.96
C GLU A 594 21.58 0.79 -16.44
N ASP A 595 22.16 -0.38 -16.75
CA ASP A 595 22.41 -0.85 -18.12
C ASP A 595 21.19 -1.54 -18.74
N ALA A 596 20.02 -1.48 -18.10
CA ALA A 596 18.80 -2.23 -18.40
C ALA A 596 19.00 -3.76 -18.45
N LEU A 597 20.11 -4.27 -17.93
CA LEU A 597 20.38 -5.70 -17.84
C LEU A 597 19.55 -6.29 -16.71
N GLY A 598 18.88 -7.41 -17.00
CA GLY A 598 18.02 -8.10 -16.04
C GLY A 598 16.58 -7.62 -16.05
N MET A 599 16.17 -6.75 -16.97
CA MET A 599 14.75 -6.46 -17.18
C MET A 599 14.02 -7.73 -17.67
N GLN A 600 12.95 -8.10 -16.99
CA GLN A 600 12.15 -9.27 -17.35
C GLN A 600 10.67 -9.01 -17.09
N LEU A 601 9.83 -9.23 -18.11
CA LEU A 601 8.38 -9.21 -17.98
C LEU A 601 7.88 -10.58 -17.51
N LEU A 602 6.98 -10.56 -16.53
CA LEU A 602 6.42 -11.74 -15.90
C LEU A 602 4.91 -11.57 -15.74
N VAL A 603 4.19 -12.67 -15.75
CA VAL A 603 2.73 -12.67 -15.55
C VAL A 603 2.32 -13.76 -14.57
N GLN A 604 1.29 -13.48 -13.76
CA GLN A 604 0.72 -14.48 -12.86
C GLN A 604 -0.23 -15.41 -13.61
N ASP A 605 -0.13 -16.70 -13.32
CA ASP A 605 -1.17 -17.67 -13.59
C ASP A 605 -2.22 -17.69 -12.46
N GLY A 606 -3.41 -18.18 -12.81
CA GLY A 606 -4.50 -18.38 -11.85
C GLY A 606 -4.17 -19.39 -10.76
N VAL A 607 -4.72 -19.16 -9.56
CA VAL A 607 -4.50 -19.92 -8.31
C VAL A 607 -4.73 -21.44 -8.46
N ARG A 608 -5.51 -21.90 -9.44
CA ARG A 608 -5.73 -23.34 -9.72
C ARG A 608 -5.09 -23.85 -11.01
N SER A 609 -5.31 -23.15 -12.12
CA SER A 609 -5.01 -23.66 -13.47
C SER A 609 -3.52 -23.68 -13.81
N GLY A 610 -2.71 -22.81 -13.21
CA GLY A 610 -1.27 -22.74 -13.47
C GLY A 610 -0.43 -23.76 -12.71
N LEU A 611 -0.74 -23.99 -11.42
CA LEU A 611 0.13 -24.74 -10.50
C LEU A 611 0.15 -26.26 -10.70
N VAL A 612 -0.91 -26.82 -11.30
CA VAL A 612 -1.04 -28.26 -11.55
C VAL A 612 -0.29 -28.68 -12.81
N LYS A 613 0.02 -27.74 -13.73
CA LYS A 613 0.37 -28.08 -15.11
C LYS A 613 1.86 -28.16 -15.46
N ASN A 614 2.82 -27.80 -14.60
CA ASN A 614 4.22 -27.99 -14.99
C ASN A 614 5.23 -27.99 -13.83
N LYS A 615 5.89 -29.13 -13.63
CA LYS A 615 7.01 -29.28 -12.67
C LYS A 615 8.21 -28.43 -13.08
N GLU A 616 8.51 -28.37 -14.39
CA GLU A 616 9.57 -27.54 -14.96
C GLU A 616 9.36 -26.03 -14.72
N ARG A 617 8.11 -25.56 -14.66
CA ARG A 617 7.77 -24.16 -14.33
C ARG A 617 7.96 -23.84 -12.85
N LYS A 618 7.61 -24.77 -11.97
CA LYS A 618 7.94 -24.65 -10.54
C LYS A 618 9.45 -24.59 -10.36
N ASP A 619 10.19 -25.37 -11.14
CA ASP A 619 11.65 -25.31 -11.14
C ASP A 619 12.12 -23.94 -11.65
N PHE A 620 11.58 -23.37 -12.75
CA PHE A 620 11.92 -22.01 -13.20
C PHE A 620 11.72 -20.96 -12.09
N ALA A 621 10.52 -20.91 -11.50
CA ALA A 621 10.21 -19.96 -10.44
C ALA A 621 11.13 -20.15 -9.22
N ARG A 622 11.39 -21.40 -8.81
CA ARG A 622 12.29 -21.72 -7.69
C ARG A 622 13.73 -21.32 -7.94
N HIS A 623 14.27 -21.59 -9.13
CA HIS A 623 15.65 -21.22 -9.49
C HIS A 623 15.85 -19.71 -9.50
N ARG A 624 14.79 -18.93 -9.78
CA ARG A 624 14.80 -17.46 -9.73
C ARG A 624 14.25 -16.88 -8.43
N GLY A 625 13.92 -17.72 -7.47
CA GLY A 625 13.32 -17.34 -6.19
C GLY A 625 12.05 -16.51 -6.33
N LEU A 626 11.20 -16.80 -7.33
CA LEU A 626 9.87 -16.23 -7.51
C LEU A 626 8.79 -17.14 -6.88
N ASP A 627 7.59 -16.61 -6.70
CA ASP A 627 6.38 -17.38 -6.40
C ASP A 627 6.04 -18.28 -7.59
N ASP A 628 5.54 -19.48 -7.30
CA ASP A 628 5.31 -20.54 -8.28
C ASP A 628 4.27 -20.18 -9.37
N ARG A 629 3.54 -19.06 -9.22
CA ARG A 629 2.57 -18.55 -10.19
C ARG A 629 3.16 -17.60 -11.23
N TRP A 630 4.37 -17.10 -11.04
CA TRP A 630 5.01 -16.22 -12.02
C TRP A 630 5.59 -17.03 -13.18
N LYS A 631 5.30 -16.59 -14.40
CA LYS A 631 5.86 -17.15 -15.62
C LYS A 631 6.33 -16.07 -16.58
N ASP A 632 7.29 -16.42 -17.41
CA ASP A 632 7.70 -15.60 -18.55
C ASP A 632 6.73 -15.86 -19.72
N PRO A 633 6.06 -14.83 -20.25
CA PRO A 633 5.13 -15.01 -21.36
C PRO A 633 5.79 -15.57 -22.63
N THR A 634 7.11 -15.46 -22.78
CA THR A 634 7.85 -16.03 -23.93
C THR A 634 7.90 -17.56 -23.93
N GLU A 635 7.66 -18.21 -22.79
CA GLU A 635 7.65 -19.67 -22.64
C GLU A 635 6.37 -20.33 -23.18
N ASP A 636 5.28 -19.57 -23.37
CA ASP A 636 4.00 -20.11 -23.87
C ASP A 636 3.95 -20.22 -25.42
N GLY A 637 5.07 -19.98 -26.12
CA GLY A 637 5.26 -20.34 -27.53
C GLY A 637 4.65 -19.39 -28.57
N GLU A 638 3.85 -18.40 -28.17
CA GLU A 638 3.37 -17.35 -29.08
C GLU A 638 4.39 -16.22 -29.20
N ARG A 639 5.43 -16.43 -30.01
CA ARG A 639 6.29 -15.34 -30.48
C ARG A 639 5.47 -14.45 -31.41
N TRP A 640 4.94 -13.35 -30.87
CA TRP A 640 4.50 -12.24 -31.69
C TRP A 640 5.72 -11.61 -32.35
N VAL A 641 5.94 -11.93 -33.62
CA VAL A 641 6.94 -11.23 -34.43
C VAL A 641 6.40 -9.82 -34.67
N ARG A 642 7.19 -8.80 -34.34
CA ARG A 642 6.86 -7.39 -34.54
C ARG A 642 6.42 -7.20 -36.00
N GLY A 643 5.14 -6.89 -36.23
CA GLY A 643 4.54 -6.68 -37.56
C GLY A 643 3.37 -7.59 -37.96
N GLN A 644 2.91 -8.52 -37.12
CA GLN A 644 1.67 -9.27 -37.40
C GLN A 644 0.42 -8.56 -36.85
N GLU A 645 -0.55 -8.28 -37.73
CA GLU A 645 -1.90 -7.90 -37.34
C GLU A 645 -2.63 -9.09 -36.68
N PRO A 646 -3.41 -8.86 -35.61
CA PRO A 646 -4.13 -9.93 -34.92
C PRO A 646 -5.26 -10.48 -35.80
N GLN A 647 -5.08 -11.70 -36.34
CA GLN A 647 -6.18 -12.44 -36.95
C GLN A 647 -7.10 -12.98 -35.86
N GLY A 648 -8.29 -12.39 -35.73
CA GLY A 648 -9.35 -12.86 -34.86
C GLY A 648 -9.71 -14.32 -35.16
N ASN A 649 -9.70 -15.15 -34.12
CA ASN A 649 -10.08 -16.56 -34.15
C ASN A 649 -11.58 -16.71 -34.52
N VAL A 650 -11.88 -16.87 -35.82
CA VAL A 650 -13.20 -17.32 -36.27
C VAL A 650 -13.32 -18.81 -35.96
N ARG A 651 -13.87 -19.13 -34.79
CA ARG A 651 -14.35 -20.48 -34.48
C ARG A 651 -15.49 -20.83 -35.44
N ARG A 652 -15.17 -21.60 -36.48
CA ARG A 652 -16.13 -22.36 -37.30
C ARG A 652 -16.90 -23.35 -36.42
N GLY A 653 -18.09 -22.96 -35.97
CA GLY A 653 -19.10 -23.87 -35.45
C GLY A 653 -19.94 -24.41 -36.61
N GLY A 654 -19.60 -25.59 -37.11
CA GLY A 654 -20.46 -26.32 -38.04
C GLY A 654 -21.57 -27.04 -37.30
N TRP A 655 -22.83 -26.64 -37.49
CA TRP A 655 -24.00 -27.45 -37.18
C TRP A 655 -24.93 -27.47 -38.40
N ARG A 656 -25.04 -28.66 -39.00
CA ARG A 656 -26.05 -29.03 -39.99
C ARG A 656 -27.31 -29.50 -39.25
N GLY A 657 -28.46 -29.03 -39.74
CA GLY A 657 -29.80 -29.51 -39.42
C GLY A 657 -30.76 -28.35 -39.71
N GLY A 658 -31.57 -28.30 -40.76
CA GLY A 658 -32.23 -29.37 -41.48
C GLY A 658 -33.72 -29.29 -41.20
N GLY A 659 -34.46 -28.48 -41.96
CA GLY A 659 -35.90 -28.72 -42.18
C GLY A 659 -36.86 -27.52 -42.07
N ARG A 660 -37.53 -27.28 -43.21
CA ARG A 660 -38.90 -26.72 -43.40
C ARG A 660 -39.02 -25.20 -43.15
N GLY A 661 -39.41 -24.35 -44.10
CA GLY A 661 -40.27 -24.53 -45.27
C GLY A 661 -41.46 -23.57 -45.13
N ARG A 662 -41.79 -22.86 -46.23
CA ARG A 662 -42.84 -21.81 -46.41
C ARG A 662 -42.32 -20.39 -46.05
N GLY A 663 -42.11 -19.45 -46.95
CA GLY A 663 -42.75 -19.18 -48.23
C GLY A 663 -43.83 -18.11 -48.05
N ARG A 664 -43.52 -16.85 -48.38
CA ARG A 664 -44.41 -15.92 -49.10
C ARG A 664 -43.72 -14.58 -49.37
N ALA A 665 -43.74 -14.24 -50.65
CA ALA A 665 -43.40 -12.96 -51.23
C ALA A 665 -44.41 -11.86 -50.87
N ARG A 666 -43.93 -10.62 -50.90
CA ARG A 666 -44.55 -9.33 -51.31
C ARG A 666 -43.61 -8.24 -50.75
N GLY A 667 -42.95 -7.37 -51.51
CA GLY A 667 -43.32 -6.73 -52.77
C GLY A 667 -43.94 -5.36 -52.47
N ARG A 668 -43.27 -4.30 -53.00
CA ARG A 668 -43.58 -2.85 -52.95
C ARG A 668 -43.00 -2.12 -51.72
N GLY A 669 -42.28 -1.00 -51.83
CA GLY A 669 -42.07 -0.08 -52.94
C GLY A 669 -42.65 1.30 -52.62
N ARG A 670 -41.74 2.28 -52.53
CA ARG A 670 -41.92 3.76 -52.55
C ARG A 670 -42.45 4.45 -51.29
N GLY A 671 -41.79 5.58 -51.02
CA GLY A 671 -41.92 6.50 -49.89
C GLY A 671 -40.55 7.12 -49.67
#